data_AF-A0A345E4F5-F1
#
_entry.id   AF-A0A345E4F5-F1
#
_cell.length_a   1.000
_cell.length_b   1.000
_cell.length_c   1.000
_cell.angle_alpha   90.00
_cell.angle_beta   90.00
_cell.angle_gamma   90.00
#
_symmetry.space_group_name_H-M   'P 1'
#
loop_
_entity.id
_entity.type
_entity.pdbx_description
1 polymer ?
#
loop_
_entity_poly.entity_id
_entity_poly.type
_entity_poly.pdbx_seq_one_letter_code
_entity_poly.pdbx_strand_id
1 'polypeptide(L)'
;MVDLTRRSLMATSTAAALGASVAGVASASDSEISEGDTPGAPSVEGSLKRLSTTAFGAEVTGPFVFEDGSLLYSLQHPEEANPEPFGRAAVGYFSGFTFEFDGNNDDFPEVGIPDTEEKQRRVRSEAGDYTVLIQGREPIGDGEERLGVTQTPDGTDITQRNFAGTQYGGAATNPDCNQFVPTDEDGTEGYLFTNWENSPGCISRVFLSRDEDGEWSADPEDAMNLPNTDAFRDIGGTRINCYGDLSPWETPVSSEENYAHPRVSLTHTVGDVVEAGSGEGILGACQFWNRPNPSEIQSAVDEYDEVDGWYVQGYWAMTGVEFLAYYLGAEPADQSGDTNLATTPIDDVYPNPYRYGYHVDIREPTAEEPDPIKYWVAGRASWEAPDFQGDDRTLYGCSDGDSKGIYKFVADEPIPSYENTDDIAGMLYAPKITNDAANAAESGQRNSPAQTPLEVEWIPLGHATNGEVESWIAEYDDITQADYLETHADTDWQEDPAAAIKEADLEVIANGNRNYITNEEIVEWAAQYEEDGPDGVDEDLRRVPFLETRAAAKEIGASIEFNKAEGVDSVDDSQPGDFVYFGISEFNDDLADATGDVQMDRVDGGVVYRAELGPDYDVSTLEPVITGPDFTDGPQDADDALRNIDNVYTMRDGRVLCCEDGFGGPARSYPNDGLYVFQPNVQVDVDSMAVGYGQTGQATLTASSLPTGFSGAEVTVSVSNPEVATITGVEFPDDLGLTERSVSSDGSTVTIRVADTDRNVQAGGRNVPLATLTVRGDSTGTTDLQVAVGQMDDEDGNAVGANARTGVLVTGPPTVTGGAAPTDPDGDGRYEDLNGNGRLDYEDIEILFSNFDADSVTMNESAYDFNENGQLDFDDVVDLYEEVN
;
A
#
# COMPACT_ATOMS: atom_id res chain seq x y z
N MET A 1 -7.31 26.63 -47.30
CA MET A 1 -7.10 27.91 -46.59
C MET A 1 -8.45 28.55 -46.37
N VAL A 2 -9.13 28.11 -45.32
CA VAL A 2 -10.29 28.75 -44.67
C VAL A 2 -10.15 28.33 -43.20
N ASP A 3 -10.07 29.33 -42.32
CA ASP A 3 -9.90 29.24 -40.87
C ASP A 3 -10.99 28.41 -40.18
N LEU A 4 -10.55 27.46 -39.35
CA LEU A 4 -11.37 26.80 -38.32
C LEU A 4 -11.17 27.60 -37.01
N THR A 5 -12.15 28.43 -36.66
CA THR A 5 -12.15 29.20 -35.40
C THR A 5 -12.99 28.49 -34.34
N ARG A 6 -12.32 27.98 -33.29
CA ARG A 6 -12.72 27.89 -31.86
C ARG A 6 -14.17 27.56 -31.43
N ARG A 7 -15.08 27.10 -32.30
CA ARG A 7 -16.50 26.91 -31.98
C ARG A 7 -17.09 25.52 -32.30
N SER A 8 -16.25 24.50 -32.43
CA SER A 8 -16.70 23.11 -32.64
C SER A 8 -16.16 22.11 -31.61
N LEU A 9 -15.82 22.57 -30.42
CA LEU A 9 -15.28 21.76 -29.31
C LEU A 9 -16.30 21.61 -28.15
N MET A 10 -17.60 21.52 -28.48
CA MET A 10 -18.66 21.27 -27.50
C MET A 10 -19.66 20.24 -28.05
N ALA A 11 -19.18 19.03 -28.30
CA ALA A 11 -20.01 17.86 -28.56
C ALA A 11 -19.43 16.55 -27.97
N THR A 12 -18.55 16.66 -26.97
CA THR A 12 -18.06 15.57 -26.12
C THR A 12 -18.53 15.83 -24.69
N SER A 13 -19.84 15.76 -24.50
CA SER A 13 -20.50 15.98 -23.22
C SER A 13 -21.54 14.88 -23.02
N THR A 14 -21.08 13.70 -22.59
CA THR A 14 -21.88 12.67 -21.90
C THR A 14 -21.06 11.51 -21.31
N ALA A 15 -19.72 11.52 -21.41
CA ALA A 15 -18.85 10.47 -20.86
C ALA A 15 -17.95 10.95 -19.69
N ALA A 16 -18.28 12.11 -19.09
CA ALA A 16 -17.49 12.73 -18.01
C ALA A 16 -18.26 12.74 -16.67
N ALA A 17 -18.95 11.65 -16.36
CA ALA A 17 -19.71 11.51 -15.10
C ALA A 17 -19.76 10.06 -14.57
N LEU A 18 -18.92 9.16 -15.10
CA LEU A 18 -18.84 7.74 -14.74
C LEU A 18 -17.35 7.37 -14.86
N GLY A 19 -16.73 6.92 -13.76
CA GLY A 19 -15.28 6.88 -13.55
C GLY A 19 -14.84 8.12 -12.75
N ALA A 20 -14.71 7.95 -11.44
CA ALA A 20 -14.16 8.96 -10.55
C ALA A 20 -12.70 8.69 -10.20
N SER A 21 -12.02 7.83 -10.97
CA SER A 21 -10.60 8.03 -11.23
C SER A 21 -10.47 9.31 -12.05
N VAL A 22 -9.67 10.23 -11.52
CA VAL A 22 -9.55 11.60 -12.00
C VAL A 22 -8.93 11.54 -13.40
N ALA A 23 -9.71 11.76 -14.46
CA ALA A 23 -9.15 12.19 -15.73
C ALA A 23 -8.41 13.51 -15.49
N GLY A 24 -7.11 13.40 -15.21
CA GLY A 24 -6.18 14.43 -14.73
C GLY A 24 -6.74 15.83 -14.62
N VAL A 25 -7.16 16.23 -13.42
CA VAL A 25 -6.98 17.63 -13.03
C VAL A 25 -5.51 17.78 -12.68
N ALA A 26 -4.67 17.67 -13.70
CA ALA A 26 -3.25 17.96 -13.59
C ALA A 26 -3.13 19.42 -13.16
N SER A 27 -2.93 19.66 -11.88
CA SER A 27 -2.07 20.76 -11.47
C SER A 27 -0.64 20.28 -11.67
N ALA A 28 -0.26 20.06 -12.94
CA ALA A 28 1.14 19.89 -13.29
C ALA A 28 1.91 20.99 -12.58
N SER A 29 2.86 20.61 -11.72
CA SER A 29 3.65 21.58 -10.99
C SER A 29 4.25 22.58 -12.00
N ASP A 30 4.38 23.85 -11.62
CA ASP A 30 4.97 24.87 -12.51
C ASP A 30 6.42 24.49 -12.93
N SER A 31 7.03 23.54 -12.21
CA SER A 31 8.36 22.94 -12.41
C SER A 31 8.35 21.61 -13.17
N GLU A 32 7.20 21.06 -13.52
CA GLU A 32 7.10 19.71 -14.11
C GLU A 32 7.88 19.62 -15.42
N ILE A 33 8.60 18.52 -15.61
CA ILE A 33 9.35 18.27 -16.83
C ILE A 33 8.41 17.79 -17.94
N SER A 34 8.72 18.19 -19.17
CA SER A 34 7.99 17.68 -20.33
C SER A 34 8.29 16.19 -20.52
N GLU A 35 7.24 15.47 -20.90
CA GLU A 35 7.31 14.08 -21.33
C GLU A 35 8.42 13.81 -22.37
N GLY A 36 9.07 12.67 -22.24
CA GLY A 36 10.28 12.28 -22.99
C GLY A 36 10.24 10.85 -23.51
N ASP A 37 11.44 10.37 -23.90
CA ASP A 37 11.75 8.97 -24.21
C ASP A 37 12.67 8.51 -23.07
N THR A 38 12.06 7.87 -22.08
CA THR A 38 12.66 7.54 -20.79
C THR A 38 13.49 6.27 -20.91
N PRO A 39 14.80 6.30 -20.61
CA PRO A 39 15.66 5.14 -20.79
C PRO A 39 15.16 3.90 -20.03
N GLY A 40 14.79 2.85 -20.76
CA GLY A 40 14.32 1.59 -20.17
C GLY A 40 12.82 1.50 -19.93
N ALA A 41 12.03 2.52 -20.29
CA ALA A 41 10.58 2.42 -20.35
C ALA A 41 10.11 2.05 -21.77
N PRO A 42 9.03 1.25 -21.93
CA PRO A 42 8.52 0.31 -20.93
C PRO A 42 9.50 -0.87 -20.69
N SER A 43 9.44 -1.49 -19.51
CA SER A 43 10.21 -2.71 -19.19
C SER A 43 9.52 -3.62 -18.19
N VAL A 44 9.95 -4.89 -18.18
CA VAL A 44 9.50 -5.95 -17.26
C VAL A 44 10.70 -6.83 -16.88
N GLU A 45 11.04 -6.90 -15.60
CA GLU A 45 12.07 -7.79 -15.03
C GLU A 45 11.47 -9.16 -14.67
N GLY A 46 11.05 -9.88 -15.71
CA GLY A 46 10.31 -11.15 -15.62
C GLY A 46 9.51 -11.40 -16.90
N SER A 47 8.32 -11.95 -16.75
CA SER A 47 7.34 -12.07 -17.85
C SER A 47 6.00 -11.48 -17.43
N LEU A 48 5.41 -10.69 -18.31
CA LEU A 48 4.05 -10.16 -18.14
C LEU A 48 3.16 -10.72 -19.24
N LYS A 49 1.95 -11.16 -18.90
CA LYS A 49 1.01 -11.74 -19.87
C LYS A 49 -0.41 -11.28 -19.62
N ARG A 50 -1.11 -10.81 -20.66
CA ARG A 50 -2.50 -10.37 -20.55
C ARG A 50 -3.45 -11.56 -20.41
N LEU A 51 -4.11 -11.66 -19.26
CA LEU A 51 -5.14 -12.68 -19.00
C LEU A 51 -6.49 -12.23 -19.56
N SER A 52 -6.91 -11.00 -19.24
CA SER A 52 -8.23 -10.50 -19.64
C SER A 52 -8.22 -9.04 -20.11
N THR A 53 -9.28 -8.63 -20.81
CA THR A 53 -9.64 -7.21 -20.98
C THR A 53 -11.07 -6.97 -20.53
N THR A 54 -11.33 -5.82 -19.91
CA THR A 54 -12.66 -5.42 -19.44
C THR A 54 -13.63 -5.13 -20.58
N ALA A 55 -14.90 -4.89 -20.24
CA ALA A 55 -15.82 -4.23 -21.15
C ALA A 55 -15.56 -2.72 -21.21
N PHE A 56 -15.99 -2.07 -22.29
CA PHE A 56 -15.68 -0.66 -22.54
C PHE A 56 -16.16 0.24 -21.40
N GLY A 57 -15.24 1.10 -20.94
CA GLY A 57 -15.49 2.05 -19.84
C GLY A 57 -15.46 1.41 -18.46
N ALA A 58 -15.12 0.11 -18.34
CA ALA A 58 -14.89 -0.50 -17.04
C ALA A 58 -13.41 -0.70 -16.77
N GLU A 59 -13.08 -0.62 -15.49
CA GLU A 59 -11.76 -0.92 -14.92
C GLU A 59 -11.74 -2.36 -14.39
N VAL A 60 -10.54 -2.89 -14.15
CA VAL A 60 -10.34 -4.17 -13.46
C VAL A 60 -10.05 -3.86 -12.01
N THR A 61 -10.92 -4.23 -11.09
CA THR A 61 -10.67 -3.98 -9.65
C THR A 61 -10.97 -5.20 -8.81
N GLY A 62 -10.41 -5.25 -7.60
CA GLY A 62 -10.64 -6.32 -6.63
C GLY A 62 -10.46 -7.75 -7.19
N PRO A 63 -9.33 -8.10 -7.83
CA PRO A 63 -9.05 -9.49 -8.16
C PRO A 63 -9.01 -10.33 -6.88
N PHE A 64 -9.51 -11.56 -6.95
CA PHE A 64 -9.35 -12.54 -5.87
C PHE A 64 -9.14 -13.93 -6.47
N VAL A 65 -8.19 -14.67 -5.91
CA VAL A 65 -7.89 -16.05 -6.33
C VAL A 65 -8.24 -17.00 -5.20
N PHE A 66 -9.22 -17.86 -5.44
CA PHE A 66 -9.64 -18.88 -4.48
C PHE A 66 -8.54 -19.94 -4.28
N GLU A 67 -8.61 -20.70 -3.17
CA GLU A 67 -7.67 -21.78 -2.88
C GLU A 67 -7.56 -22.85 -3.99
N ASP A 68 -8.59 -23.00 -4.81
CA ASP A 68 -8.60 -23.93 -5.94
C ASP A 68 -7.99 -23.36 -7.24
N GLY A 69 -7.67 -22.06 -7.25
CA GLY A 69 -7.13 -21.33 -8.40
C GLY A 69 -8.18 -20.62 -9.24
N SER A 70 -9.46 -20.72 -8.91
CA SER A 70 -10.51 -19.93 -9.56
C SER A 70 -10.21 -18.45 -9.37
N LEU A 71 -10.45 -17.65 -10.41
CA LEU A 71 -10.22 -16.21 -10.39
C LEU A 71 -11.56 -15.46 -10.51
N LEU A 72 -11.76 -14.45 -9.67
CA LEU A 72 -12.79 -13.42 -9.86
C LEU A 72 -12.18 -12.02 -9.91
N TYR A 73 -12.94 -11.07 -10.44
CA TYR A 73 -12.70 -9.64 -10.24
C TYR A 73 -14.01 -8.84 -10.40
N SER A 74 -13.95 -7.56 -10.05
CA SER A 74 -15.00 -6.56 -10.24
C SER A 74 -14.90 -5.87 -11.61
N LEU A 75 -16.04 -5.79 -12.31
CA LEU A 75 -16.24 -4.96 -13.49
C LEU A 75 -16.74 -3.59 -13.02
N GLN A 76 -15.81 -2.68 -12.74
CA GLN A 76 -16.08 -1.36 -12.18
C GLN A 76 -16.75 -0.45 -13.23
N HIS A 77 -17.86 0.21 -12.88
CA HIS A 77 -18.60 1.24 -13.67
C HIS A 77 -18.67 1.13 -15.22
N PRO A 78 -18.97 -0.04 -15.81
CA PRO A 78 -19.01 -0.21 -17.27
C PRO A 78 -19.98 0.76 -17.97
N GLU A 79 -19.68 1.10 -19.23
CA GLU A 79 -20.59 1.90 -20.05
C GLU A 79 -21.95 1.18 -20.20
N GLU A 80 -23.04 1.84 -19.81
CA GLU A 80 -24.41 1.28 -19.87
C GLU A 80 -24.83 0.78 -21.27
N ALA A 81 -24.17 1.27 -22.32
CA ALA A 81 -24.44 0.88 -23.70
C ALA A 81 -23.82 -0.47 -24.11
N ASN A 82 -22.98 -1.07 -23.26
CA ASN A 82 -22.44 -2.41 -23.50
C ASN A 82 -23.56 -3.47 -23.56
N PRO A 83 -23.40 -4.52 -24.38
CA PRO A 83 -24.34 -5.63 -24.41
C PRO A 83 -24.39 -6.35 -23.05
N GLU A 84 -25.57 -6.83 -22.69
CA GLU A 84 -25.76 -7.70 -21.53
C GLU A 84 -24.77 -8.89 -21.54
N PRO A 85 -24.18 -9.25 -20.39
CA PRO A 85 -24.39 -8.67 -19.06
C PRO A 85 -23.49 -7.46 -18.71
N PHE A 86 -22.68 -6.96 -19.66
CA PHE A 86 -21.56 -6.05 -19.41
C PHE A 86 -21.92 -4.56 -19.38
N GLY A 87 -23.20 -4.21 -19.39
CA GLY A 87 -23.68 -2.81 -19.27
C GLY A 87 -23.99 -2.38 -17.84
N ARG A 88 -23.63 -3.21 -16.85
CA ARG A 88 -23.90 -2.97 -15.44
C ARG A 88 -22.75 -3.46 -14.60
N ALA A 89 -22.41 -2.67 -13.58
CA ALA A 89 -21.39 -3.02 -12.59
C ALA A 89 -21.67 -4.38 -11.95
N ALA A 90 -20.65 -5.22 -11.86
CA ALA A 90 -20.80 -6.62 -11.51
C ALA A 90 -19.50 -7.21 -10.96
N VAL A 91 -19.60 -8.21 -10.09
CA VAL A 91 -18.47 -9.11 -9.79
C VAL A 91 -18.69 -10.41 -10.55
N GLY A 92 -17.64 -10.92 -11.19
CA GLY A 92 -17.71 -12.16 -11.95
C GLY A 92 -16.41 -12.96 -11.88
N TYR A 93 -16.54 -14.25 -12.18
CA TYR A 93 -15.43 -15.21 -12.14
C TYR A 93 -15.21 -15.88 -13.49
N PHE A 94 -14.01 -16.43 -13.70
CA PHE A 94 -13.65 -17.12 -14.93
C PHE A 94 -14.03 -18.61 -14.88
N SER A 95 -15.28 -18.92 -15.23
CA SER A 95 -15.78 -20.29 -15.31
C SER A 95 -14.93 -21.13 -16.26
N GLY A 96 -14.55 -22.33 -15.82
CA GLY A 96 -13.70 -23.25 -16.57
C GLY A 96 -12.20 -22.91 -16.59
N PHE A 97 -11.74 -22.00 -15.73
CA PHE A 97 -10.32 -21.66 -15.55
C PHE A 97 -9.92 -21.69 -14.07
N THR A 98 -8.74 -22.25 -13.82
CA THR A 98 -8.08 -22.25 -12.51
C THR A 98 -6.56 -22.11 -12.71
N PHE A 99 -5.89 -21.31 -11.89
CA PHE A 99 -4.43 -21.28 -11.83
C PHE A 99 -3.85 -22.60 -11.29
N GLU A 100 -2.73 -23.07 -11.86
CA GLU A 100 -2.08 -24.32 -11.42
C GLU A 100 -1.13 -24.12 -10.22
N PHE A 101 -0.83 -22.86 -9.86
CA PHE A 101 0.07 -22.44 -8.78
C PHE A 101 1.52 -22.96 -8.87
N ASP A 102 2.01 -23.20 -10.08
CA ASP A 102 3.38 -23.65 -10.33
C ASP A 102 4.37 -22.47 -10.55
N GLY A 103 3.87 -21.22 -10.56
CA GLY A 103 4.65 -20.02 -10.81
C GLY A 103 4.85 -19.68 -12.28
N ASN A 104 4.14 -20.36 -13.18
CA ASN A 104 4.28 -20.19 -14.62
C ASN A 104 3.02 -19.59 -15.23
N ASN A 105 3.19 -18.73 -16.23
CA ASN A 105 2.08 -18.19 -17.01
C ASN A 105 1.67 -19.09 -18.20
N ASP A 106 1.98 -20.39 -18.21
CA ASP A 106 1.60 -21.30 -19.29
C ASP A 106 0.25 -22.02 -19.08
N ASP A 107 -0.36 -21.84 -17.91
CA ASP A 107 -1.71 -22.26 -17.54
C ASP A 107 -2.83 -21.55 -18.32
N PHE A 108 -2.57 -20.38 -18.90
CA PHE A 108 -3.49 -19.70 -19.82
C PHE A 108 -2.83 -19.21 -21.11
N PRO A 109 -3.53 -19.14 -22.26
CA PRO A 109 -3.09 -18.38 -23.43
C PRO A 109 -3.34 -16.87 -23.25
N GLU A 110 -2.46 -16.04 -23.79
CA GLU A 110 -2.62 -14.58 -23.75
C GLU A 110 -3.79 -14.12 -24.62
N VAL A 111 -4.67 -13.27 -24.08
CA VAL A 111 -5.74 -12.67 -24.86
C VAL A 111 -5.21 -11.53 -25.73
N GLY A 112 -5.46 -11.63 -27.04
CA GLY A 112 -5.08 -10.56 -27.97
C GLY A 112 -5.93 -9.30 -27.78
N ILE A 113 -5.39 -8.14 -28.18
CA ILE A 113 -6.03 -6.82 -28.01
C ILE A 113 -7.46 -6.73 -28.61
N PRO A 114 -8.35 -5.91 -28.01
CA PRO A 114 -9.70 -5.67 -28.52
C PRO A 114 -9.69 -4.65 -29.68
N ASP A 115 -9.20 -5.08 -30.85
CA ASP A 115 -9.02 -4.28 -32.08
C ASP A 115 -10.31 -3.85 -32.81
N THR A 116 -11.49 -4.11 -32.23
CA THR A 116 -12.80 -3.75 -32.79
C THR A 116 -13.78 -3.37 -31.69
N GLU A 117 -14.71 -2.45 -31.96
CA GLU A 117 -15.76 -2.07 -30.98
C GLU A 117 -16.54 -3.28 -30.44
N GLU A 118 -16.78 -4.32 -31.25
CA GLU A 118 -17.46 -5.53 -30.78
C GLU A 118 -16.66 -6.27 -29.69
N LYS A 119 -15.34 -6.31 -29.82
CA LYS A 119 -14.44 -6.89 -28.82
C LYS A 119 -14.31 -5.99 -27.60
N GLN A 120 -14.28 -4.67 -27.79
CA GLN A 120 -14.13 -3.69 -26.71
C GLN A 120 -15.34 -3.70 -25.77
N ARG A 121 -16.54 -4.04 -26.24
CA ARG A 121 -17.78 -3.96 -25.45
C ARG A 121 -18.09 -5.19 -24.59
N ARG A 122 -17.11 -6.05 -24.30
CA ARG A 122 -17.31 -7.25 -23.48
C ARG A 122 -16.04 -7.59 -22.73
N VAL A 123 -16.18 -8.25 -21.58
CA VAL A 123 -15.03 -8.90 -20.95
C VAL A 123 -14.52 -10.00 -21.89
N ARG A 124 -13.20 -10.12 -22.03
CA ARG A 124 -12.55 -11.13 -22.88
C ARG A 124 -11.44 -11.81 -22.12
N SER A 125 -11.36 -13.11 -22.27
CA SER A 125 -10.23 -13.96 -21.91
C SER A 125 -10.13 -15.08 -22.95
N GLU A 126 -8.95 -15.68 -23.08
CA GLU A 126 -8.77 -16.95 -23.80
C GLU A 126 -8.68 -18.14 -22.82
N ALA A 127 -8.79 -17.86 -21.51
CA ALA A 127 -8.88 -18.80 -20.40
C ALA A 127 -10.18 -18.58 -19.60
N GLY A 128 -11.11 -19.52 -19.73
CA GLY A 128 -12.43 -19.46 -19.09
C GLY A 128 -13.38 -18.40 -19.66
N ASP A 129 -14.64 -18.48 -19.24
CA ASP A 129 -15.70 -17.53 -19.60
C ASP A 129 -16.06 -16.67 -18.37
N TYR A 130 -15.98 -15.34 -18.50
CA TYR A 130 -16.36 -14.42 -17.42
C TYR A 130 -17.87 -14.53 -17.15
N THR A 131 -18.20 -15.05 -15.97
CA THR A 131 -19.56 -15.34 -15.52
C THR A 131 -19.89 -14.46 -14.32
N VAL A 132 -20.96 -13.66 -14.45
CA VAL A 132 -21.40 -12.74 -13.40
C VAL A 132 -21.97 -13.52 -12.21
N LEU A 133 -21.45 -13.22 -11.02
CA LEU A 133 -21.96 -13.72 -9.73
C LEU A 133 -23.03 -12.79 -9.17
N ILE A 134 -22.70 -11.49 -9.07
CA ILE A 134 -23.56 -10.44 -8.48
C ILE A 134 -23.48 -9.15 -9.30
N GLN A 135 -24.52 -8.32 -9.23
CA GLN A 135 -24.62 -7.04 -9.92
C GLN A 135 -25.13 -5.92 -9.01
N GLY A 136 -24.45 -4.77 -9.07
CA GLY A 136 -24.78 -3.60 -8.26
C GLY A 136 -26.23 -3.16 -8.45
N ARG A 137 -26.95 -2.91 -7.35
CA ARG A 137 -28.38 -2.54 -7.25
C ARG A 137 -29.40 -3.67 -7.40
N GLU A 138 -28.97 -4.93 -7.47
CA GLU A 138 -29.94 -6.03 -7.52
C GLU A 138 -30.64 -6.17 -6.17
N PRO A 139 -31.91 -6.60 -6.13
CA PRO A 139 -32.60 -6.82 -4.86
C PRO A 139 -31.88 -7.91 -4.06
N ILE A 140 -31.66 -7.66 -2.77
CA ILE A 140 -31.05 -8.61 -1.82
C ILE A 140 -31.97 -8.89 -0.64
N GLY A 141 -31.68 -9.95 0.11
CA GLY A 141 -32.45 -10.34 1.29
C GLY A 141 -33.92 -10.59 0.94
N ASP A 142 -34.83 -9.86 1.59
CA ASP A 142 -36.27 -9.92 1.32
C ASP A 142 -36.74 -8.99 0.18
N GLY A 143 -35.82 -8.24 -0.42
CA GLY A 143 -36.04 -7.31 -1.52
C GLY A 143 -36.31 -5.85 -1.13
N GLU A 144 -36.22 -5.51 0.15
CA GLU A 144 -36.28 -4.12 0.64
C GLU A 144 -34.94 -3.37 0.48
N GLU A 145 -33.83 -4.11 0.36
CA GLU A 145 -32.50 -3.56 0.11
C GLU A 145 -32.00 -3.83 -1.32
N ARG A 146 -30.98 -3.09 -1.72
CA ARG A 146 -30.26 -3.25 -2.99
C ARG A 146 -28.79 -3.42 -2.73
N LEU A 147 -28.17 -4.39 -3.39
CA LEU A 147 -26.73 -4.64 -3.28
C LEU A 147 -25.91 -3.38 -3.59
N GLY A 148 -25.02 -3.00 -2.67
CA GLY A 148 -24.12 -1.84 -2.78
C GLY A 148 -24.77 -0.48 -2.53
N VAL A 149 -26.00 -0.44 -2.00
CA VAL A 149 -26.74 0.81 -1.76
C VAL A 149 -27.01 0.97 -0.27
N THR A 150 -26.43 2.02 0.32
CA THR A 150 -26.71 2.41 1.70
C THR A 150 -28.10 3.03 1.86
N GLN A 151 -28.64 2.93 3.07
CA GLN A 151 -29.94 3.48 3.43
C GLN A 151 -29.83 4.45 4.60
N THR A 152 -30.77 5.39 4.68
CA THR A 152 -31.06 6.15 5.90
C THR A 152 -31.56 5.21 7.01
N PRO A 153 -31.57 5.63 8.29
CA PRO A 153 -32.05 4.79 9.39
C PRO A 153 -33.53 4.36 9.27
N ASP A 154 -34.31 5.04 8.42
CA ASP A 154 -35.71 4.68 8.14
C ASP A 154 -35.89 3.76 6.91
N GLY A 155 -34.79 3.29 6.30
CA GLY A 155 -34.79 2.35 5.19
C GLY A 155 -34.94 2.99 3.80
N THR A 156 -34.60 4.27 3.64
CA THR A 156 -34.65 4.94 2.33
C THR A 156 -33.30 4.84 1.62
N ASP A 157 -33.26 4.24 0.41
CA ASP A 157 -32.06 4.18 -0.42
C ASP A 157 -31.42 5.57 -0.64
N ILE A 158 -30.13 5.70 -0.34
CA ILE A 158 -29.35 6.92 -0.53
C ILE A 158 -28.85 6.98 -1.96
N THR A 159 -29.64 7.65 -2.80
CA THR A 159 -29.33 7.85 -4.22
C THR A 159 -29.76 9.24 -4.67
N GLN A 160 -29.14 9.73 -5.73
CA GLN A 160 -29.55 10.97 -6.42
C GLN A 160 -30.99 10.91 -6.99
N ARG A 161 -31.67 9.76 -6.94
CA ARG A 161 -33.09 9.65 -7.30
C ARG A 161 -34.02 10.00 -6.13
N ASN A 162 -33.59 9.73 -4.91
CA ASN A 162 -34.38 9.92 -3.69
C ASN A 162 -34.06 11.26 -3.01
N PHE A 163 -32.81 11.71 -3.09
CA PHE A 163 -32.35 12.97 -2.51
C PHE A 163 -31.79 13.89 -3.58
N ALA A 164 -32.09 15.19 -3.47
CA ALA A 164 -31.46 16.21 -4.29
C ALA A 164 -30.09 16.53 -3.69
N GLY A 165 -29.02 16.32 -4.46
CA GLY A 165 -27.66 16.54 -3.99
C GLY A 165 -26.59 15.90 -4.84
N THR A 166 -25.35 16.02 -4.38
CA THR A 166 -24.20 15.37 -5.01
C THR A 166 -23.94 14.00 -4.39
N GLN A 167 -23.34 13.10 -5.15
CA GLN A 167 -22.92 11.78 -4.68
C GLN A 167 -21.58 11.48 -5.33
N TYR A 168 -20.57 11.11 -4.54
CA TYR A 168 -19.33 10.57 -5.08
C TYR A 168 -19.57 9.14 -5.51
N GLY A 169 -19.25 8.81 -6.76
CA GLY A 169 -19.67 7.55 -7.37
C GLY A 169 -21.20 7.41 -7.44
N GLY A 170 -21.72 6.78 -8.48
CA GLY A 170 -23.13 6.38 -8.43
C GLY A 170 -23.27 5.27 -7.37
N ALA A 171 -24.28 5.32 -6.50
CA ALA A 171 -24.51 4.20 -5.56
C ALA A 171 -24.54 2.86 -6.31
N ALA A 172 -23.69 1.91 -5.89
CA ALA A 172 -23.48 0.61 -6.52
C ALA A 172 -23.11 0.64 -8.02
N THR A 173 -22.29 1.62 -8.45
CA THR A 173 -21.62 1.56 -9.77
C THR A 173 -20.18 1.10 -9.71
N ASN A 174 -19.53 1.21 -8.56
CA ASN A 174 -18.09 1.01 -8.46
C ASN A 174 -17.76 -0.16 -7.50
N PRO A 175 -18.08 -1.42 -7.86
CA PRO A 175 -17.65 -2.58 -7.07
C PRO A 175 -16.13 -2.66 -7.14
N ASP A 176 -15.47 -2.82 -6.00
CA ASP A 176 -14.02 -2.79 -5.92
C ASP A 176 -13.47 -4.08 -5.28
N CYS A 177 -12.60 -3.97 -4.27
CA CYS A 177 -12.03 -5.05 -3.48
C CYS A 177 -13.01 -6.19 -3.27
N ASN A 178 -12.53 -7.41 -3.48
CA ASN A 178 -13.24 -8.63 -3.17
C ASN A 178 -12.42 -9.49 -2.22
N GLN A 179 -12.99 -9.88 -1.08
CA GLN A 179 -12.34 -10.81 -0.14
C GLN A 179 -13.29 -11.96 0.19
N PHE A 180 -12.80 -13.19 0.11
CA PHE A 180 -13.60 -14.38 0.39
C PHE A 180 -13.17 -15.03 1.71
N VAL A 181 -14.14 -15.22 2.60
CA VAL A 181 -13.93 -15.93 3.87
C VAL A 181 -14.64 -17.29 3.79
N PRO A 182 -13.88 -18.41 3.79
CA PRO A 182 -14.47 -19.74 3.75
C PRO A 182 -15.26 -20.06 5.02
N THR A 183 -16.29 -20.89 4.87
CA THR A 183 -17.10 -21.43 5.98
C THR A 183 -16.94 -22.94 6.14
N ASP A 184 -16.18 -23.57 5.25
CA ASP A 184 -15.81 -24.98 5.25
C ASP A 184 -14.28 -25.16 5.05
N GLU A 185 -13.76 -26.30 5.49
CA GLU A 185 -12.32 -26.62 5.40
C GLU A 185 -11.83 -26.80 3.95
N ASP A 186 -12.74 -27.10 3.01
CA ASP A 186 -12.43 -27.33 1.60
C ASP A 186 -12.49 -26.03 0.76
N GLY A 187 -12.83 -24.90 1.38
CA GLY A 187 -12.95 -23.60 0.72
C GLY A 187 -13.99 -23.58 -0.40
N THR A 188 -15.07 -24.37 -0.28
CA THR A 188 -16.10 -24.53 -1.32
C THR A 188 -17.36 -23.73 -1.05
N GLU A 189 -17.53 -23.20 0.15
CA GLU A 189 -18.62 -22.30 0.50
C GLU A 189 -18.15 -21.24 1.50
N GLY A 190 -18.67 -20.03 1.39
CA GLY A 190 -18.22 -18.92 2.23
C GLY A 190 -18.86 -17.59 1.87
N TYR A 191 -18.35 -16.51 2.45
CA TYR A 191 -18.86 -15.16 2.23
C TYR A 191 -17.87 -14.33 1.41
N LEU A 192 -18.35 -13.77 0.31
CA LEU A 192 -17.66 -12.75 -0.46
C LEU A 192 -18.02 -11.37 0.08
N PHE A 193 -17.00 -10.61 0.46
CA PHE A 193 -17.08 -9.21 0.84
C PHE A 193 -16.65 -8.37 -0.36
N THR A 194 -17.51 -7.44 -0.79
CA THR A 194 -17.24 -6.56 -1.93
C THR A 194 -17.38 -5.11 -1.50
N ASN A 195 -16.34 -4.33 -1.74
CA ASN A 195 -16.37 -2.88 -1.56
C ASN A 195 -17.17 -2.21 -2.67
N TRP A 196 -17.80 -1.09 -2.35
CA TRP A 196 -18.47 -0.20 -3.30
C TRP A 196 -17.99 1.22 -3.07
N GLU A 197 -17.24 1.69 -4.05
CA GLU A 197 -16.46 2.92 -4.04
C GLU A 197 -17.37 4.12 -4.37
N ASN A 198 -18.28 4.41 -3.42
CA ASN A 198 -19.19 5.54 -3.46
C ASN A 198 -19.24 6.28 -2.11
N SER A 199 -19.89 7.44 -2.05
CA SER A 199 -20.12 8.16 -0.78
C SER A 199 -21.63 8.40 -0.58
N PRO A 200 -22.27 7.86 0.49
CA PRO A 200 -21.71 7.02 1.56
C PRO A 200 -21.11 5.72 1.01
N GLY A 201 -20.03 5.23 1.61
CA GLY A 201 -19.36 3.98 1.22
C GLY A 201 -20.21 2.76 1.51
N CYS A 202 -19.96 1.65 0.81
CA CYS A 202 -20.61 0.40 1.11
C CYS A 202 -19.67 -0.80 1.04
N ILE A 203 -19.91 -1.77 1.91
CA ILE A 203 -19.30 -3.10 1.88
C ILE A 203 -20.45 -4.09 1.90
N SER A 204 -20.59 -4.90 0.85
CA SER A 204 -21.62 -5.94 0.79
C SER A 204 -21.03 -7.30 1.13
N ARG A 205 -21.79 -8.13 1.82
CA ARG A 205 -21.46 -9.54 2.08
C ARG A 205 -22.45 -10.42 1.35
N VAL A 206 -21.98 -11.39 0.55
CA VAL A 206 -22.81 -12.32 -0.22
C VAL A 206 -22.29 -13.75 -0.05
N PHE A 207 -23.18 -14.69 0.27
CA PHE A 207 -22.80 -16.10 0.35
C PHE A 207 -22.52 -16.67 -1.04
N LEU A 208 -21.40 -17.38 -1.19
CA LEU A 208 -21.03 -18.13 -2.39
C LEU A 208 -20.92 -19.62 -2.08
N SER A 209 -21.23 -20.44 -3.08
CA SER A 209 -20.95 -21.88 -3.03
C SER A 209 -20.51 -22.41 -4.41
N ARG A 210 -19.60 -23.38 -4.37
CA ARG A 210 -19.08 -24.10 -5.53
C ARG A 210 -19.72 -25.47 -5.64
N ASP A 211 -20.18 -25.83 -6.83
CA ASP A 211 -20.78 -27.14 -7.08
C ASP A 211 -19.75 -28.25 -7.40
N GLU A 212 -20.23 -29.48 -7.59
CA GLU A 212 -19.39 -30.64 -7.92
C GLU A 212 -18.68 -30.53 -9.28
N ASP A 213 -19.16 -29.66 -10.17
CA ASP A 213 -18.56 -29.39 -11.49
C ASP A 213 -17.51 -28.25 -11.42
N GLY A 214 -17.35 -27.62 -10.25
CA GLY A 214 -16.40 -26.52 -10.02
C GLY A 214 -16.98 -25.14 -10.32
N GLU A 215 -18.28 -25.01 -10.53
CA GLU A 215 -18.93 -23.74 -10.86
C GLU A 215 -19.36 -23.00 -9.59
N TRP A 216 -19.02 -21.72 -9.51
CA TRP A 216 -19.40 -20.84 -8.41
C TRP A 216 -20.77 -20.20 -8.64
N SER A 217 -21.52 -20.03 -7.55
CA SER A 217 -22.82 -19.37 -7.53
C SER A 217 -22.98 -18.50 -6.28
N ALA A 218 -23.66 -17.36 -6.43
CA ALA A 218 -23.99 -16.45 -5.34
C ALA A 218 -25.43 -16.64 -4.85
N ASP A 219 -25.68 -16.36 -3.58
CA ASP A 219 -27.01 -16.31 -2.97
C ASP A 219 -27.38 -14.88 -2.53
N PRO A 220 -28.06 -14.10 -3.40
CA PRO A 220 -28.55 -12.77 -3.04
C PRO A 220 -29.62 -12.76 -1.93
N GLU A 221 -30.27 -13.90 -1.62
CA GLU A 221 -31.23 -13.97 -0.52
C GLU A 221 -30.52 -13.99 0.86
N ASP A 222 -29.23 -14.37 0.91
CA ASP A 222 -28.35 -14.32 2.09
C ASP A 222 -27.32 -13.17 2.00
N ALA A 223 -27.62 -12.14 1.21
CA ALA A 223 -26.76 -10.97 1.06
C ALA A 223 -27.20 -9.81 1.97
N MET A 224 -26.23 -8.99 2.38
CA MET A 224 -26.46 -7.76 3.15
C MET A 224 -25.47 -6.65 2.80
N ASN A 225 -25.88 -5.40 3.00
CA ASN A 225 -24.98 -4.26 3.01
C ASN A 225 -24.58 -3.97 4.46
N LEU A 226 -23.33 -4.22 4.82
CA LEU A 226 -22.86 -4.05 6.20
C LEU A 226 -23.07 -2.64 6.76
N PRO A 227 -22.89 -1.54 6.00
CA PRO A 227 -23.18 -0.21 6.52
C PRO A 227 -24.64 0.02 6.94
N ASN A 228 -25.59 -0.81 6.50
CA ASN A 228 -26.97 -0.62 6.92
C ASN A 228 -27.24 -1.09 8.36
N THR A 229 -26.28 -1.79 8.99
CA THR A 229 -26.34 -2.26 10.38
C THR A 229 -26.15 -1.14 11.41
N ASP A 230 -26.56 -1.37 12.66
CA ASP A 230 -26.36 -0.39 13.74
C ASP A 230 -24.87 -0.29 14.10
N ALA A 231 -24.14 -1.41 14.10
CA ALA A 231 -22.71 -1.44 14.44
C ALA A 231 -21.86 -0.55 13.51
N PHE A 232 -22.13 -0.57 12.21
CA PHE A 232 -21.48 0.34 11.27
C PHE A 232 -21.85 1.81 11.49
N ARG A 233 -23.12 2.11 11.81
CA ARG A 233 -23.53 3.50 12.07
C ARG A 233 -22.89 4.05 13.33
N ASP A 234 -22.71 3.23 14.35
CA ASP A 234 -22.08 3.61 15.63
C ASP A 234 -20.63 4.08 15.45
N ILE A 235 -19.91 3.59 14.43
CA ILE A 235 -18.55 4.06 14.08
C ILE A 235 -18.54 5.18 13.02
N GLY A 236 -19.69 5.76 12.68
CA GLY A 236 -19.83 6.80 11.66
C GLY A 236 -20.04 6.27 10.22
N GLY A 237 -20.19 4.97 10.04
CA GLY A 237 -20.27 4.32 8.74
C GLY A 237 -18.92 4.28 8.04
N THR A 238 -18.98 4.23 6.71
CA THR A 238 -17.80 4.13 5.86
C THR A 238 -17.93 5.00 4.61
N ARG A 239 -16.82 5.29 3.93
CA ARG A 239 -16.77 6.27 2.84
C ARG A 239 -15.74 5.89 1.77
N ILE A 240 -16.19 5.84 0.51
CA ILE A 240 -15.34 5.62 -0.67
C ILE A 240 -14.47 4.37 -0.45
N ASN A 241 -15.14 3.23 -0.29
CA ASN A 241 -14.44 1.96 -0.05
C ASN A 241 -13.80 1.50 -1.36
N CYS A 242 -12.48 1.62 -1.46
CA CYS A 242 -11.74 1.23 -2.65
C CYS A 242 -11.18 -0.19 -2.50
N TYR A 243 -9.87 -0.38 -2.60
CA TYR A 243 -9.23 -1.67 -2.40
C TYR A 243 -9.31 -2.18 -0.93
N GLY A 244 -8.56 -3.23 -0.63
CA GLY A 244 -8.62 -3.93 0.64
C GLY A 244 -7.84 -5.23 0.61
N ASP A 245 -7.77 -5.90 1.75
CA ASP A 245 -6.90 -7.06 1.97
C ASP A 245 -7.62 -8.11 2.83
N LEU A 246 -7.17 -9.36 2.77
CA LEU A 246 -7.53 -10.38 3.74
C LEU A 246 -6.38 -10.52 4.72
N SER A 247 -6.55 -9.99 5.93
CA SER A 247 -5.51 -10.05 6.96
C SER A 247 -5.08 -11.51 7.26
N PRO A 248 -3.86 -11.76 7.79
CA PRO A 248 -3.42 -13.09 8.20
C PRO A 248 -4.31 -13.80 9.23
N TRP A 249 -5.15 -13.07 9.97
CA TRP A 249 -6.15 -13.62 10.88
C TRP A 249 -7.55 -13.79 10.26
N GLU A 250 -7.61 -13.89 8.92
CA GLU A 250 -8.78 -14.26 8.12
C GLU A 250 -9.98 -13.29 8.23
N THR A 251 -9.73 -12.00 8.48
CA THR A 251 -10.76 -10.97 8.43
C THR A 251 -10.62 -10.09 7.18
N PRO A 252 -11.72 -9.82 6.45
CA PRO A 252 -11.72 -8.84 5.36
C PRO A 252 -11.43 -7.45 5.90
N VAL A 253 -10.51 -6.73 5.26
CA VAL A 253 -10.21 -5.33 5.54
C VAL A 253 -10.48 -4.49 4.30
N SER A 254 -11.28 -3.44 4.46
CA SER A 254 -11.60 -2.46 3.41
C SER A 254 -10.85 -1.16 3.66
N SER A 255 -10.39 -0.47 2.63
CA SER A 255 -9.79 0.87 2.77
C SER A 255 -10.75 1.98 2.40
N GLU A 256 -10.77 3.06 3.19
CA GLU A 256 -11.47 4.29 2.84
C GLU A 256 -10.56 5.28 2.10
N GLU A 257 -10.85 5.51 0.84
CA GLU A 257 -10.09 6.40 -0.04
C GLU A 257 -10.58 7.86 0.08
N ASN A 258 -10.38 8.44 1.26
CA ASN A 258 -10.89 9.76 1.59
C ASN A 258 -10.08 10.92 0.95
N TYR A 259 -10.19 11.12 -0.36
CA TYR A 259 -9.47 12.16 -1.12
C TYR A 259 -9.57 13.62 -0.61
N ALA A 260 -10.58 13.93 0.20
CA ALA A 260 -10.78 15.25 0.81
C ALA A 260 -9.93 15.47 2.08
N HIS A 261 -9.13 14.48 2.50
CA HIS A 261 -8.25 14.58 3.67
C HIS A 261 -7.15 15.67 3.61
N PRO A 262 -6.66 16.16 2.45
CA PRO A 262 -5.58 17.14 2.43
C PRO A 262 -5.90 18.44 3.16
N ARG A 263 -5.07 18.76 4.16
CA ARG A 263 -5.05 20.04 4.88
C ARG A 263 -4.48 21.19 4.05
N VAL A 264 -3.42 20.86 3.30
CA VAL A 264 -2.64 21.74 2.43
C VAL A 264 -2.40 21.03 1.09
N SER A 265 -2.39 21.79 0.01
CA SER A 265 -2.35 21.31 -1.37
C SER A 265 -0.93 20.97 -1.83
N LEU A 266 -0.79 19.90 -2.64
CA LEU A 266 0.44 19.50 -3.34
C LEU A 266 1.63 19.40 -2.40
N THR A 267 2.80 19.98 -2.67
CA THR A 267 4.00 19.90 -1.81
C THR A 267 4.02 20.87 -0.62
N HIS A 268 3.05 21.78 -0.47
CA HIS A 268 3.07 22.79 0.61
C HIS A 268 3.04 22.22 2.03
N THR A 269 3.77 22.80 2.96
CA THR A 269 3.67 22.43 4.39
C THR A 269 2.63 23.28 5.12
N VAL A 270 2.28 22.91 6.35
CA VAL A 270 1.44 23.76 7.21
C VAL A 270 2.23 24.97 7.67
N GLY A 271 3.54 24.83 7.87
CA GLY A 271 4.48 25.93 8.09
C GLY A 271 4.38 27.02 7.02
N ASP A 272 4.23 26.67 5.74
CA ASP A 272 4.05 27.64 4.65
C ASP A 272 2.87 28.59 4.89
N VAL A 273 1.75 28.06 5.42
CA VAL A 273 0.56 28.87 5.75
C VAL A 273 0.86 29.88 6.85
N VAL A 274 1.56 29.42 7.91
CA VAL A 274 1.93 30.28 9.05
C VAL A 274 2.93 31.34 8.64
N GLU A 275 3.90 31.01 7.78
CA GLU A 275 4.90 31.94 7.25
C GLU A 275 4.28 32.99 6.32
N ALA A 276 3.36 32.57 5.44
CA ALA A 276 2.63 33.48 4.56
C ALA A 276 1.64 34.38 5.33
N GLY A 277 1.15 33.92 6.48
CA GLY A 277 0.10 34.57 7.26
C GLY A 277 -1.27 34.52 6.59
N SER A 278 -1.46 33.60 5.65
CA SER A 278 -2.69 33.29 4.92
C SER A 278 -2.55 31.91 4.28
N GLY A 279 -3.66 31.18 4.14
CA GLY A 279 -3.72 29.91 3.42
C GLY A 279 -4.11 30.04 1.94
N GLU A 280 -4.26 31.26 1.42
CA GLU A 280 -4.55 31.52 0.00
C GLU A 280 -3.51 30.83 -0.91
N GLY A 281 -3.99 30.00 -1.84
CA GLY A 281 -3.13 29.20 -2.73
C GLY A 281 -2.55 27.93 -2.10
N ILE A 282 -2.75 27.72 -0.79
CA ILE A 282 -2.09 26.65 -0.03
C ILE A 282 -3.10 25.65 0.55
N LEU A 283 -4.28 26.10 1.01
CA LEU A 283 -5.22 25.20 1.69
C LEU A 283 -5.78 24.10 0.77
N GLY A 284 -6.00 22.92 1.35
CA GLY A 284 -6.70 21.78 0.74
C GLY A 284 -8.15 21.67 1.20
N ALA A 285 -8.86 20.66 0.70
CA ALA A 285 -10.29 20.48 0.91
C ALA A 285 -10.72 20.28 2.37
N CYS A 286 -9.88 19.68 3.23
CA CYS A 286 -10.29 19.34 4.59
C CYS A 286 -10.73 20.55 5.41
N GLN A 287 -10.18 21.73 5.10
CA GLN A 287 -10.50 23.01 5.74
C GLN A 287 -11.96 23.42 5.54
N PHE A 288 -12.62 22.89 4.51
CA PHE A 288 -13.97 23.28 4.09
C PHE A 288 -14.97 22.14 4.29
N TRP A 289 -14.63 21.10 5.03
CA TRP A 289 -15.48 19.91 5.19
C TRP A 289 -16.89 20.21 5.72
N ASN A 290 -17.01 21.00 6.79
CA ASN A 290 -18.29 21.41 7.36
C ASN A 290 -18.86 22.69 6.73
N ARG A 291 -18.36 23.12 5.57
CA ARG A 291 -18.98 24.21 4.82
C ARG A 291 -20.34 23.73 4.26
N PRO A 292 -21.41 24.55 4.27
CA PRO A 292 -22.62 24.26 3.49
C PRO A 292 -22.29 24.06 1.99
N ASN A 293 -22.78 22.97 1.38
CA ASN A 293 -22.38 22.54 0.03
C ASN A 293 -20.85 22.50 -0.12
N PRO A 294 -20.12 21.64 0.61
CA PRO A 294 -18.67 21.75 0.76
C PRO A 294 -17.96 21.60 -0.59
N SER A 295 -18.46 20.77 -1.51
CA SER A 295 -17.90 20.62 -2.86
C SER A 295 -17.96 21.89 -3.73
N GLU A 296 -18.74 22.91 -3.37
CA GLU A 296 -18.81 24.17 -4.12
C GLU A 296 -17.64 25.12 -3.84
N ILE A 297 -16.74 24.80 -2.88
CA ILE A 297 -15.64 25.69 -2.50
C ILE A 297 -14.74 26.07 -3.68
N GLN A 298 -14.44 25.14 -4.59
CA GLN A 298 -13.59 25.45 -5.75
C GLN A 298 -14.20 26.57 -6.60
N SER A 299 -15.50 26.48 -6.88
CA SER A 299 -16.19 27.52 -7.65
C SER A 299 -16.27 28.84 -6.88
N ALA A 300 -16.40 28.78 -5.55
CA ALA A 300 -16.44 29.97 -4.71
C ALA A 300 -15.11 30.74 -4.73
N VAL A 301 -14.00 30.03 -4.52
CA VAL A 301 -12.64 30.57 -4.56
C VAL A 301 -12.32 31.21 -5.92
N ASP A 302 -12.76 30.60 -7.03
CA ASP A 302 -12.58 31.15 -8.38
C ASP A 302 -13.40 32.43 -8.65
N GLU A 303 -14.47 32.65 -7.89
CA GLU A 303 -15.41 33.78 -8.07
C GLU A 303 -15.18 34.94 -7.10
N TYR A 304 -14.47 34.74 -6.00
CA TYR A 304 -14.21 35.79 -5.02
C TYR A 304 -13.21 36.82 -5.54
N ASP A 305 -13.56 38.11 -5.41
CA ASP A 305 -12.68 39.22 -5.83
C ASP A 305 -11.53 39.46 -4.82
N GLU A 306 -11.62 38.85 -3.63
CA GLU A 306 -10.72 39.05 -2.49
C GLU A 306 -9.48 38.15 -2.51
N VAL A 307 -9.50 37.06 -3.28
CA VAL A 307 -8.40 36.08 -3.41
C VAL A 307 -8.11 35.78 -4.88
N ASP A 308 -6.87 35.40 -5.18
CA ASP A 308 -6.49 34.85 -6.48
C ASP A 308 -6.80 33.34 -6.45
N GLY A 309 -7.86 32.92 -7.16
CA GLY A 309 -8.33 31.54 -7.14
C GLY A 309 -7.25 30.50 -7.46
N TRP A 310 -7.33 29.33 -6.82
CA TRP A 310 -6.39 28.21 -6.97
C TRP A 310 -7.14 26.87 -6.96
N TYR A 311 -6.44 25.79 -7.27
CA TYR A 311 -6.99 24.43 -7.16
C TYR A 311 -6.99 23.96 -5.71
N VAL A 312 -8.17 23.76 -5.13
CA VAL A 312 -8.34 23.24 -3.76
C VAL A 312 -8.22 21.71 -3.81
N GLN A 313 -7.05 21.16 -3.48
CA GLN A 313 -6.81 19.72 -3.63
C GLN A 313 -7.85 18.88 -2.86
N GLY A 314 -8.51 17.96 -3.56
CA GLY A 314 -9.50 17.03 -3.00
C GLY A 314 -10.94 17.56 -2.92
N TYR A 315 -11.25 18.77 -3.42
CA TYR A 315 -12.57 19.38 -3.22
C TYR A 315 -13.73 18.58 -3.81
N TRP A 316 -13.50 17.94 -4.96
CA TRP A 316 -14.51 17.15 -5.68
C TRP A 316 -14.94 15.93 -4.86
N ALA A 317 -14.04 15.42 -4.02
CA ALA A 317 -14.31 14.31 -3.15
C ALA A 317 -15.20 14.70 -1.99
N MET A 318 -15.44 15.99 -1.71
CA MET A 318 -16.45 16.39 -0.71
C MET A 318 -17.89 16.20 -1.22
N THR A 319 -18.09 15.75 -2.45
CA THR A 319 -19.41 15.31 -2.92
C THR A 319 -19.90 14.11 -2.10
N GLY A 320 -21.21 14.06 -1.82
CA GLY A 320 -21.83 13.01 -1.01
C GLY A 320 -21.69 13.15 0.51
N VAL A 321 -20.97 14.15 1.04
CA VAL A 321 -20.87 14.37 2.51
C VAL A 321 -22.24 14.59 3.14
N GLU A 322 -23.15 15.32 2.50
CA GLU A 322 -24.50 15.48 3.06
C GLU A 322 -25.37 14.24 2.89
N PHE A 323 -25.13 13.40 1.88
CA PHE A 323 -25.78 12.09 1.81
C PHE A 323 -25.29 11.17 2.94
N LEU A 324 -24.04 11.33 3.36
CA LEU A 324 -23.49 10.68 4.55
C LEU A 324 -24.12 11.22 5.84
N ALA A 325 -24.46 12.51 5.91
CA ALA A 325 -25.28 13.03 7.01
C ALA A 325 -26.68 12.36 7.05
N TYR A 326 -27.33 12.18 5.89
CA TYR A 326 -28.65 11.51 5.82
C TYR A 326 -28.56 10.04 6.22
N TYR A 327 -27.47 9.37 5.83
CA TYR A 327 -27.13 8.03 6.32
C TYR A 327 -27.04 8.00 7.84
N LEU A 328 -26.37 8.98 8.48
CA LEU A 328 -26.28 9.06 9.94
C LEU A 328 -27.59 9.49 10.62
N GLY A 329 -28.61 9.88 9.85
CA GLY A 329 -29.95 10.20 10.35
C GLY A 329 -30.26 11.69 10.46
N ALA A 330 -29.45 12.55 9.85
CA ALA A 330 -29.76 13.97 9.71
C ALA A 330 -31.09 14.19 8.98
N GLU A 331 -31.86 15.21 9.35
CA GLU A 331 -33.06 15.60 8.60
C GLU A 331 -32.67 16.05 7.17
N PRO A 332 -33.16 15.39 6.10
CA PRO A 332 -32.72 15.73 4.75
C PRO A 332 -33.15 17.14 4.34
N ALA A 333 -32.20 17.94 3.87
CA ALA A 333 -32.44 19.25 3.27
C ALA A 333 -32.27 19.20 1.73
N ASP A 334 -32.99 20.07 1.00
CA ASP A 334 -32.76 20.20 -0.44
C ASP A 334 -31.40 20.86 -0.65
N GLN A 335 -30.52 20.25 -1.45
CA GLN A 335 -29.24 20.87 -1.81
C GLN A 335 -29.39 21.86 -2.99
N SER A 336 -30.58 21.94 -3.58
CA SER A 336 -30.90 22.75 -4.75
C SER A 336 -32.11 23.68 -4.52
N GLY A 337 -32.26 24.71 -5.35
CA GLY A 337 -33.44 25.59 -5.32
C GLY A 337 -33.37 26.76 -4.33
N ASP A 338 -34.51 27.44 -4.12
CA ASP A 338 -34.61 28.70 -3.34
C ASP A 338 -34.50 28.48 -1.81
N THR A 339 -34.52 27.23 -1.34
CA THR A 339 -34.35 26.81 0.06
C THR A 339 -33.29 25.70 0.11
N ASN A 340 -32.09 25.99 -0.38
CA ASN A 340 -30.98 25.05 -0.41
C ASN A 340 -30.19 25.04 0.92
N LEU A 341 -29.20 24.16 1.05
CA LEU A 341 -28.30 24.08 2.22
C LEU A 341 -27.65 25.41 2.59
N ALA A 342 -27.40 26.30 1.62
CA ALA A 342 -26.91 27.63 1.91
C ALA A 342 -27.88 28.43 2.81
N THR A 343 -29.18 28.15 2.78
CA THR A 343 -30.22 28.81 3.60
C THR A 343 -30.72 27.96 4.77
N THR A 344 -30.40 26.66 4.79
CA THR A 344 -30.82 25.68 5.82
C THR A 344 -29.66 24.70 6.03
N PRO A 345 -28.58 25.11 6.72
CA PRO A 345 -27.44 24.24 6.99
C PRO A 345 -27.89 23.04 7.84
N ILE A 346 -27.19 21.91 7.70
CA ILE A 346 -27.39 20.75 8.59
C ILE A 346 -26.81 21.12 9.96
N ASP A 347 -27.68 21.23 10.96
CA ASP A 347 -27.39 21.68 12.33
C ASP A 347 -27.72 20.60 13.39
N ASP A 348 -28.05 19.39 12.96
CA ASP A 348 -28.36 18.24 13.81
C ASP A 348 -27.24 17.19 13.81
N VAL A 349 -27.22 16.25 12.86
CA VAL A 349 -26.23 15.17 12.77
C VAL A 349 -25.35 15.43 11.56
N TYR A 350 -24.05 15.63 11.74
CA TYR A 350 -23.14 15.89 10.64
C TYR A 350 -21.91 14.98 10.69
N PRO A 351 -21.41 14.47 9.55
CA PRO A 351 -20.23 13.62 9.50
C PRO A 351 -18.98 14.34 10.01
N ASN A 352 -18.38 13.84 11.09
CA ASN A 352 -17.06 14.29 11.55
C ASN A 352 -15.97 13.84 10.55
N PRO A 353 -15.15 14.74 9.98
CA PRO A 353 -14.14 14.40 8.96
C PRO A 353 -13.08 13.42 9.47
N TYR A 354 -12.83 13.37 10.78
CA TYR A 354 -11.87 12.48 11.41
C TYR A 354 -12.41 11.07 11.68
N ARG A 355 -13.68 10.79 11.33
CA ARG A 355 -14.24 9.42 11.34
C ARG A 355 -14.00 8.64 10.03
N TYR A 356 -13.32 9.24 9.05
CA TYR A 356 -13.15 8.68 7.69
C TYR A 356 -11.71 8.78 7.18
N GLY A 357 -11.32 7.83 6.36
CA GLY A 357 -9.97 7.69 5.79
C GLY A 357 -9.14 6.68 6.54
N TYR A 358 -9.72 5.54 6.90
CA TYR A 358 -9.08 4.45 7.65
C TYR A 358 -9.30 3.09 7.00
N HIS A 359 -8.50 2.10 7.41
CA HIS A 359 -8.78 0.70 7.13
C HIS A 359 -9.87 0.18 8.08
N VAL A 360 -10.89 -0.46 7.51
CA VAL A 360 -12.09 -1.01 8.17
C VAL A 360 -12.01 -2.53 8.19
N ASP A 361 -11.78 -3.12 9.35
CA ASP A 361 -11.69 -4.57 9.55
C ASP A 361 -13.04 -5.13 9.98
N ILE A 362 -13.49 -6.17 9.28
CA ILE A 362 -14.76 -6.86 9.53
C ILE A 362 -14.52 -8.08 10.42
N ARG A 363 -14.58 -7.87 11.74
CA ARG A 363 -14.42 -8.93 12.74
C ARG A 363 -15.61 -9.87 12.77
N GLU A 364 -15.34 -11.12 13.15
CA GLU A 364 -16.31 -12.21 13.13
C GLU A 364 -17.09 -12.28 11.79
N PRO A 365 -16.40 -12.35 10.63
CA PRO A 365 -17.00 -12.12 9.31
C PRO A 365 -18.17 -13.06 8.97
N THR A 366 -18.22 -14.23 9.59
CA THR A 366 -19.28 -15.25 9.39
C THR A 366 -20.44 -15.16 10.39
N ALA A 367 -20.42 -14.19 11.32
CA ALA A 367 -21.52 -13.95 12.26
C ALA A 367 -22.79 -13.45 11.55
N GLU A 368 -23.95 -13.55 12.21
CA GLU A 368 -25.20 -13.01 11.64
C GLU A 368 -25.07 -11.51 11.32
N GLU A 369 -24.47 -10.76 12.24
CA GLU A 369 -24.09 -9.36 12.08
C GLU A 369 -22.60 -9.23 12.45
N PRO A 370 -21.70 -9.07 11.46
CA PRO A 370 -20.27 -8.85 11.69
C PRO A 370 -19.98 -7.54 12.43
N ASP A 371 -18.86 -7.49 13.14
CA ASP A 371 -18.45 -6.33 13.95
C ASP A 371 -17.36 -5.51 13.25
N PRO A 372 -17.65 -4.27 12.83
CA PRO A 372 -16.64 -3.43 12.18
C PRO A 372 -15.77 -2.71 13.20
N ILE A 373 -14.47 -2.67 12.95
CA ILE A 373 -13.55 -1.75 13.63
C ILE A 373 -12.81 -0.91 12.59
N LYS A 374 -12.32 0.27 13.01
CA LYS A 374 -11.38 1.06 12.24
C LYS A 374 -10.04 1.10 12.95
N TYR A 375 -8.96 0.92 12.20
CA TYR A 375 -7.60 1.11 12.69
C TYR A 375 -7.26 2.60 12.73
N TRP A 376 -7.89 3.33 13.65
CA TRP A 376 -7.63 4.75 13.90
C TRP A 376 -6.15 5.05 14.13
N VAL A 377 -5.46 4.14 14.82
CA VAL A 377 -4.03 4.20 15.12
C VAL A 377 -3.13 4.06 13.89
N ALA A 378 -3.63 3.49 12.79
CA ALA A 378 -2.89 3.43 11.52
C ALA A 378 -2.89 4.74 10.73
N GLY A 379 -3.53 5.80 11.27
CA GLY A 379 -3.54 7.12 10.67
C GLY A 379 -4.58 7.30 9.57
N ARG A 380 -4.78 8.56 9.19
CA ARG A 380 -5.83 8.99 8.27
C ARG A 380 -5.26 9.46 6.94
N ALA A 381 -5.68 8.81 5.86
CA ALA A 381 -5.31 9.19 4.50
C ALA A 381 -6.45 8.90 3.50
N SER A 382 -6.18 9.05 2.20
CA SER A 382 -6.98 8.37 1.18
C SER A 382 -6.36 7.02 0.91
N TRP A 383 -6.70 6.04 1.72
CA TRP A 383 -6.13 4.70 1.63
C TRP A 383 -6.69 3.98 0.41
N GLU A 384 -5.81 3.47 -0.42
CA GLU A 384 -6.14 2.58 -1.53
C GLU A 384 -6.02 1.14 -1.05
N ALA A 385 -4.79 0.63 -0.96
CA ALA A 385 -4.51 -0.73 -0.52
C ALA A 385 -3.88 -0.79 0.90
N PRO A 386 -4.37 -1.65 1.80
CA PRO A 386 -3.62 -2.18 2.93
C PRO A 386 -2.86 -3.45 2.53
N ASP A 387 -1.76 -3.77 3.22
CA ASP A 387 -1.11 -5.08 3.15
C ASP A 387 -0.61 -5.47 4.55
N PHE A 388 -1.33 -6.37 5.21
CA PHE A 388 -0.99 -6.87 6.55
C PHE A 388 0.00 -8.02 6.46
N GLN A 389 1.14 -7.86 7.12
CA GLN A 389 2.23 -8.82 7.04
C GLN A 389 2.05 -10.00 8.00
N GLY A 390 2.70 -11.13 7.69
CA GLY A 390 2.60 -12.37 8.46
C GLY A 390 3.21 -12.35 9.87
N ASP A 391 3.71 -11.21 10.38
CA ASP A 391 4.03 -11.02 11.80
C ASP A 391 2.82 -10.63 12.66
N ASP A 392 1.65 -10.47 12.03
CA ASP A 392 0.39 -10.01 12.62
C ASP A 392 0.47 -8.59 13.20
N ARG A 393 1.48 -7.79 12.85
CA ARG A 393 1.75 -6.46 13.45
C ARG A 393 1.96 -5.37 12.43
N THR A 394 2.68 -5.68 11.37
CA THR A 394 3.12 -4.72 10.37
C THR A 394 2.05 -4.55 9.30
N LEU A 395 1.73 -3.30 8.99
CA LEU A 395 0.78 -2.90 7.97
C LEU A 395 1.45 -1.89 7.05
N TYR A 396 1.48 -2.16 5.75
CA TYR A 396 1.77 -1.16 4.73
C TYR A 396 0.48 -0.55 4.19
N GLY A 397 0.48 0.76 3.97
CA GLY A 397 -0.68 1.48 3.41
C GLY A 397 -0.26 2.39 2.26
N CYS A 398 -0.90 2.21 1.10
CA CYS A 398 -0.75 3.08 -0.05
C CYS A 398 -1.84 4.16 -0.06
N SER A 399 -1.46 5.43 -0.27
CA SER A 399 -2.42 6.54 -0.33
C SER A 399 -2.53 7.14 -1.74
N ASP A 400 -3.73 7.04 -2.33
CA ASP A 400 -3.98 7.48 -3.71
C ASP A 400 -4.24 8.98 -3.84
N GLY A 401 -3.68 9.55 -4.89
CA GLY A 401 -3.78 10.93 -5.33
C GLY A 401 -2.42 11.63 -5.38
N ASP A 402 -2.47 12.88 -5.83
CA ASP A 402 -1.29 13.71 -6.07
C ASP A 402 -0.53 14.04 -4.77
N SER A 403 0.74 13.60 -4.72
CA SER A 403 1.65 13.66 -3.58
C SER A 403 1.04 13.26 -2.24
N LYS A 404 0.70 11.98 -2.04
CA LYS A 404 0.09 11.51 -0.77
C LYS A 404 0.86 10.42 -0.02
N GLY A 405 1.73 9.68 -0.68
CA GLY A 405 2.74 8.82 -0.04
C GLY A 405 2.30 7.37 0.24
N ILE A 406 3.28 6.59 0.70
CA ILE A 406 3.11 5.25 1.29
C ILE A 406 3.35 5.40 2.79
N TYR A 407 2.74 4.58 3.64
CA TYR A 407 2.92 4.62 5.09
C TYR A 407 3.10 3.20 5.64
N LYS A 408 3.60 3.13 6.88
CA LYS A 408 3.75 1.87 7.61
C LYS A 408 3.24 2.05 9.04
N PHE A 409 2.49 1.09 9.54
CA PHE A 409 2.11 1.00 10.95
C PHE A 409 2.65 -0.32 11.52
N VAL A 410 3.17 -0.29 12.76
CA VAL A 410 3.64 -1.49 13.46
C VAL A 410 3.01 -1.55 14.83
N ALA A 411 2.21 -2.59 15.08
CA ALA A 411 1.59 -2.84 16.38
C ALA A 411 2.61 -3.37 17.41
N ASP A 412 2.45 -2.99 18.68
CA ASP A 412 3.34 -3.39 19.79
C ASP A 412 3.29 -4.92 20.04
N GLU A 413 2.13 -5.52 19.85
CA GLU A 413 1.82 -6.95 19.96
C GLU A 413 1.03 -7.41 18.73
N PRO A 414 0.99 -8.73 18.40
CA PRO A 414 0.17 -9.24 17.32
C PRO A 414 -1.27 -8.77 17.45
N ILE A 415 -1.85 -8.18 16.41
CA ILE A 415 -3.21 -7.62 16.42
C ILE A 415 -4.27 -8.63 16.93
N PRO A 416 -4.22 -9.94 16.56
CA PRO A 416 -5.17 -10.92 17.08
C PRO A 416 -5.02 -11.24 18.58
N SER A 417 -3.93 -10.80 19.22
CA SER A 417 -3.66 -11.08 20.64
C SER A 417 -4.38 -10.12 21.60
N TYR A 418 -4.81 -8.96 21.11
CA TYR A 418 -5.57 -7.99 21.90
C TYR A 418 -6.99 -8.51 22.17
N GLU A 419 -7.38 -8.60 23.45
CA GLU A 419 -8.76 -8.96 23.80
C GLU A 419 -9.76 -7.83 23.51
N ASN A 420 -9.28 -6.59 23.45
CA ASN A 420 -10.06 -5.39 23.15
C ASN A 420 -9.35 -4.59 22.05
N THR A 421 -10.07 -4.26 20.99
CA THR A 421 -9.51 -3.57 19.82
C THR A 421 -9.13 -2.12 20.10
N ASP A 422 -9.70 -1.50 21.15
CA ASP A 422 -9.26 -0.19 21.64
C ASP A 422 -7.83 -0.22 22.20
N ASP A 423 -7.38 -1.38 22.70
CA ASP A 423 -6.06 -1.52 23.32
C ASP A 423 -4.95 -1.76 22.27
N ILE A 424 -5.29 -1.92 20.99
CA ILE A 424 -4.31 -2.05 19.89
C ILE A 424 -3.42 -0.82 19.88
N ALA A 425 -2.15 -1.00 20.24
CA ALA A 425 -1.15 0.04 20.34
C ALA A 425 -0.07 -0.14 19.27
N GLY A 426 0.53 0.95 18.83
CA GLY A 426 1.66 0.87 17.89
C GLY A 426 2.20 2.22 17.46
N MET A 427 3.19 2.16 16.58
CA MET A 427 3.86 3.31 16.00
C MET A 427 3.49 3.47 14.52
N LEU A 428 3.11 4.69 14.14
CA LEU A 428 2.88 5.08 12.75
C LEU A 428 4.17 5.65 12.15
N TYR A 429 4.45 5.34 10.88
CA TYR A 429 5.67 5.76 10.16
C TYR A 429 5.34 6.33 8.79
N ALA A 430 6.19 7.25 8.33
CA ALA A 430 6.24 7.75 6.96
C ALA A 430 7.62 7.52 6.34
N PRO A 431 7.71 7.35 5.01
CA PRO A 431 8.95 7.03 4.34
C PRO A 431 9.82 8.28 4.14
N LYS A 432 11.11 8.06 4.05
CA LYS A 432 12.12 9.01 3.57
C LYS A 432 12.94 8.32 2.50
N ILE A 433 13.00 8.92 1.31
CA ILE A 433 13.89 8.47 0.24
C ILE A 433 15.26 9.13 0.43
N THR A 434 16.31 8.31 0.53
CA THR A 434 17.62 8.77 1.02
C THR A 434 18.74 8.72 -0.01
N ASN A 435 18.57 7.97 -1.11
CA ASN A 435 19.65 7.79 -2.08
C ASN A 435 19.76 8.96 -3.06
N ASP A 436 20.98 9.50 -3.20
CA ASP A 436 21.32 10.58 -4.14
C ASP A 436 20.86 10.31 -5.58
N ALA A 437 20.75 9.04 -5.98
CA ALA A 437 20.36 8.63 -7.33
C ALA A 437 18.89 8.97 -7.65
N ALA A 438 18.01 9.05 -6.65
CA ALA A 438 16.62 9.47 -6.83
C ALA A 438 16.50 11.00 -6.99
N ASN A 439 17.51 11.77 -6.58
CA ASN A 439 17.47 13.22 -6.59
C ASN A 439 18.36 13.84 -7.68
N ALA A 440 17.78 14.59 -8.61
CA ALA A 440 18.51 15.23 -9.70
C ALA A 440 19.49 16.32 -9.23
N ALA A 441 19.19 17.02 -8.15
CA ALA A 441 20.08 18.03 -7.59
C ALA A 441 21.35 17.39 -6.99
N GLU A 442 21.20 16.25 -6.33
CA GLU A 442 22.32 15.52 -5.70
C GLU A 442 23.13 14.69 -6.72
N SER A 443 22.48 13.89 -7.57
CA SER A 443 23.18 13.10 -8.60
C SER A 443 23.71 13.92 -9.79
N GLY A 444 23.21 15.14 -9.97
CA GLY A 444 23.59 16.05 -11.04
C GLY A 444 22.96 15.77 -12.42
N GLN A 445 22.04 14.80 -12.50
CA GLN A 445 21.22 14.49 -13.66
C GLN A 445 19.91 13.82 -13.21
N ARG A 446 18.87 13.83 -14.05
CA ARG A 446 17.71 12.96 -13.80
C ARG A 446 18.04 11.54 -14.24
N ASN A 447 17.69 10.57 -13.39
CA ASN A 447 17.83 9.16 -13.70
C ASN A 447 16.45 8.57 -14.03
N SER A 448 16.44 7.48 -14.79
CA SER A 448 15.21 6.79 -15.17
C SER A 448 14.64 5.99 -13.98
N PRO A 449 13.33 6.06 -13.71
CA PRO A 449 12.67 5.20 -12.73
C PRO A 449 12.71 3.72 -13.09
N ALA A 450 12.90 3.37 -14.37
CA ALA A 450 13.08 1.97 -14.80
C ALA A 450 14.42 1.34 -14.35
N GLN A 451 15.37 2.15 -13.85
CA GLN A 451 16.75 1.70 -13.60
C GLN A 451 17.29 2.11 -12.24
N THR A 452 16.46 2.78 -11.43
CA THR A 452 16.90 3.41 -10.19
C THR A 452 15.99 2.92 -9.06
N PRO A 453 16.52 2.07 -8.17
CA PRO A 453 15.86 1.74 -6.93
C PRO A 453 15.74 2.97 -6.02
N LEU A 454 14.74 2.97 -5.14
CA LEU A 454 14.59 3.97 -4.08
C LEU A 454 15.03 3.35 -2.76
N GLU A 455 15.97 3.98 -2.06
CA GLU A 455 16.37 3.58 -0.70
C GLU A 455 15.43 4.25 0.31
N VAL A 456 14.77 3.47 1.17
CA VAL A 456 13.72 3.91 2.09
C VAL A 456 14.20 3.81 3.53
N GLU A 457 14.06 4.90 4.27
CA GLU A 457 14.10 4.92 5.73
C GLU A 457 12.71 5.25 6.28
N TRP A 458 12.30 4.62 7.38
CA TRP A 458 10.99 4.84 8.01
C TRP A 458 11.12 5.81 9.18
N ILE A 459 10.51 7.00 9.06
CA ILE A 459 10.48 8.02 10.09
C ILE A 459 9.25 7.80 10.99
N PRO A 460 9.42 7.63 12.31
CA PRO A 460 8.29 7.51 13.23
C PRO A 460 7.51 8.84 13.32
N LEU A 461 6.19 8.79 13.21
CA LEU A 461 5.30 9.93 13.36
C LEU A 461 4.75 10.05 14.79
N GLY A 462 4.42 8.94 15.43
CA GLY A 462 3.88 8.93 16.80
C GLY A 462 3.32 7.58 17.23
N HIS A 463 3.25 7.38 18.55
CA HIS A 463 2.71 6.19 19.20
C HIS A 463 1.42 6.48 19.95
N ALA A 464 0.42 5.61 19.80
CA ALA A 464 -0.85 5.66 20.52
C ALA A 464 -1.54 4.30 20.54
N THR A 465 -2.62 4.21 21.32
CA THR A 465 -3.63 3.15 21.24
C THR A 465 -4.77 3.55 20.32
N ASN A 466 -5.45 2.57 19.72
CA ASN A 466 -6.62 2.79 18.88
C ASN A 466 -7.74 3.53 19.64
N GLY A 467 -7.94 3.21 20.93
CA GLY A 467 -8.90 3.86 21.80
C GLY A 467 -8.52 5.30 22.20
N GLU A 468 -7.22 5.62 22.35
CA GLU A 468 -6.79 7.02 22.50
C GLU A 468 -7.18 7.84 21.27
N VAL A 469 -6.88 7.33 20.06
CA VAL A 469 -7.20 8.04 18.81
C VAL A 469 -8.70 8.20 18.64
N GLU A 470 -9.49 7.15 18.88
CA GLU A 470 -10.97 7.22 18.87
C GLU A 470 -11.48 8.32 19.81
N SER A 471 -10.92 8.39 21.02
CA SER A 471 -11.34 9.38 22.01
C SER A 471 -11.04 10.82 21.58
N TRP A 472 -9.95 11.05 20.85
CA TRP A 472 -9.63 12.35 20.26
C TRP A 472 -10.58 12.69 19.11
N ILE A 473 -10.93 11.71 18.27
CA ILE A 473 -11.90 11.89 17.17
C ILE A 473 -13.26 12.31 17.75
N ALA A 474 -13.70 11.65 18.82
CA ALA A 474 -14.99 11.91 19.46
C ALA A 474 -15.17 13.35 19.96
N GLU A 475 -14.08 14.08 20.21
CA GLU A 475 -14.13 15.51 20.57
C GLU A 475 -14.73 16.40 19.46
N TYR A 476 -14.79 15.91 18.22
CA TYR A 476 -15.25 16.64 17.03
C TYR A 476 -16.63 16.18 16.51
N ASP A 477 -17.28 15.19 17.16
CA ASP A 477 -18.53 14.59 16.66
C ASP A 477 -19.74 15.54 16.63
N ASP A 478 -19.75 16.57 17.48
CA ASP A 478 -20.85 17.53 17.57
C ASP A 478 -20.69 18.74 16.60
N ILE A 479 -19.67 18.75 15.73
CA ILE A 479 -19.43 19.86 14.79
C ILE A 479 -20.28 19.70 13.53
N THR A 480 -20.99 20.78 13.20
CA THR A 480 -21.98 20.83 12.11
C THR A 480 -21.67 21.93 11.09
N GLN A 481 -22.55 22.06 10.08
CA GLN A 481 -22.47 23.17 9.14
C GLN A 481 -22.83 24.53 9.76
N ALA A 482 -23.64 24.53 10.83
CA ALA A 482 -23.92 25.74 11.58
C ALA A 482 -22.66 26.25 12.29
N ASP A 483 -21.84 25.37 12.85
CA ASP A 483 -20.59 25.73 13.53
C ASP A 483 -19.59 26.41 12.59
N TYR A 484 -19.54 26.00 11.32
CA TYR A 484 -18.74 26.66 10.29
C TYR A 484 -19.13 28.15 10.17
N LEU A 485 -20.43 28.42 10.06
CA LEU A 485 -20.95 29.77 9.89
C LEU A 485 -20.80 30.60 11.17
N GLU A 486 -21.12 30.02 12.34
CA GLU A 486 -21.09 30.73 13.62
C GLU A 486 -19.67 31.02 14.12
N THR A 487 -18.70 30.20 13.73
CA THR A 487 -17.29 30.39 14.10
C THR A 487 -16.59 31.40 13.20
N HIS A 488 -16.92 31.40 11.91
CA HIS A 488 -16.12 32.08 10.88
C HIS A 488 -16.78 33.32 10.27
N ALA A 489 -18.05 33.62 10.60
CA ALA A 489 -18.73 34.82 10.10
C ALA A 489 -19.35 35.68 11.21
N ASP A 490 -19.19 37.00 11.13
CA ASP A 490 -19.96 37.96 11.95
C ASP A 490 -21.40 38.13 11.42
N THR A 491 -21.62 37.86 10.12
CA THR A 491 -22.95 37.93 9.51
C THR A 491 -23.87 36.82 10.01
N ASP A 492 -25.06 37.20 10.48
CA ASP A 492 -26.11 36.24 10.86
C ASP A 492 -26.59 35.48 9.61
N TRP A 493 -26.25 34.20 9.55
CA TRP A 493 -26.59 33.32 8.43
C TRP A 493 -28.11 33.14 8.26
N GLN A 494 -28.92 33.37 9.30
CA GLN A 494 -30.38 33.33 9.19
C GLN A 494 -30.95 34.57 8.49
N GLU A 495 -30.21 35.68 8.48
CA GLU A 495 -30.60 36.94 7.82
C GLU A 495 -30.02 37.06 6.41
N ASP A 496 -28.73 36.75 6.21
CA ASP A 496 -28.04 36.80 4.92
C ASP A 496 -27.05 35.63 4.74
N PRO A 497 -27.55 34.43 4.42
CA PRO A 497 -26.73 33.23 4.37
C PRO A 497 -25.61 33.27 3.32
N ALA A 498 -25.85 33.90 2.16
CA ALA A 498 -24.84 34.02 1.11
C ALA A 498 -23.67 34.92 1.53
N ALA A 499 -23.96 36.00 2.29
CA ALA A 499 -22.92 36.84 2.85
C ALA A 499 -22.15 36.12 3.98
N ALA A 500 -22.85 35.37 4.84
CA ALA A 500 -22.23 34.59 5.91
C ALA A 500 -21.29 33.50 5.37
N ILE A 501 -21.70 32.73 4.35
CA ILE A 501 -20.84 31.72 3.73
C ILE A 501 -19.59 32.36 3.14
N LYS A 502 -19.73 33.45 2.38
CA LYS A 502 -18.58 34.14 1.79
C LYS A 502 -17.63 34.67 2.88
N GLU A 503 -18.17 35.24 3.94
CA GLU A 503 -17.37 35.74 5.06
C GLU A 503 -16.61 34.60 5.76
N ALA A 504 -17.30 33.48 6.02
CA ALA A 504 -16.72 32.28 6.60
C ALA A 504 -15.60 31.68 5.73
N ASP A 505 -15.85 31.52 4.42
CA ASP A 505 -14.86 31.01 3.48
C ASP A 505 -13.59 31.89 3.51
N LEU A 506 -13.73 33.22 3.46
CA LEU A 506 -12.59 34.14 3.50
C LEU A 506 -11.84 34.12 4.83
N GLU A 507 -12.54 33.95 5.95
CA GLU A 507 -11.91 33.82 7.27
C GLU A 507 -11.12 32.50 7.39
N VAL A 508 -11.68 31.38 6.91
CA VAL A 508 -10.98 30.09 6.85
C VAL A 508 -9.77 30.15 5.92
N ILE A 509 -9.87 30.83 4.78
CA ILE A 509 -8.72 31.03 3.89
C ILE A 509 -7.60 31.82 4.59
N ALA A 510 -7.95 32.88 5.32
CA ALA A 510 -6.97 33.71 6.00
C ALA A 510 -6.34 33.01 7.22
N ASN A 511 -7.15 32.32 8.02
CA ASN A 511 -6.77 31.90 9.37
C ASN A 511 -6.94 30.41 9.65
N GLY A 512 -7.34 29.60 8.65
CA GLY A 512 -7.65 28.18 8.81
C GLY A 512 -8.98 27.93 9.52
N ASN A 513 -9.52 26.72 9.37
CA ASN A 513 -10.71 26.29 10.06
C ASN A 513 -10.40 26.06 11.56
N ARG A 514 -11.19 26.71 12.41
CA ARG A 514 -11.07 26.73 13.88
C ARG A 514 -12.01 25.75 14.57
N ASN A 515 -12.79 24.97 13.81
CA ASN A 515 -13.58 23.88 14.35
C ASN A 515 -12.75 22.61 14.56
N TYR A 516 -11.66 22.45 13.81
CA TYR A 516 -10.81 21.26 13.84
C TYR A 516 -9.39 21.59 14.33
N ILE A 517 -8.46 20.62 14.32
CA ILE A 517 -7.04 20.85 14.62
C ILE A 517 -6.57 22.06 13.82
N THR A 518 -5.86 22.98 14.45
CA THR A 518 -5.42 24.25 13.85
C THR A 518 -4.04 24.12 13.20
N ASN A 519 -3.73 25.05 12.30
CA ASN A 519 -2.42 25.06 11.64
C ASN A 519 -1.28 25.30 12.67
N GLU A 520 -1.57 26.10 13.70
CA GLU A 520 -0.61 26.38 14.77
C GLU A 520 -0.31 25.15 15.64
N GLU A 521 -1.30 24.29 15.91
CA GLU A 521 -1.09 23.03 16.64
C GLU A 521 -0.18 22.06 15.86
N ILE A 522 -0.33 21.96 14.54
CA ILE A 522 0.53 21.09 13.71
C ILE A 522 1.97 21.60 13.70
N VAL A 523 2.18 22.92 13.53
CA VAL A 523 3.53 23.51 13.57
C VAL A 523 4.15 23.42 14.96
N GLU A 524 3.36 23.55 16.03
CA GLU A 524 3.82 23.34 17.39
C GLU A 524 4.21 21.88 17.64
N TRP A 525 3.41 20.93 17.17
CA TRP A 525 3.74 19.50 17.21
C TRP A 525 5.08 19.22 16.51
N ALA A 526 5.26 19.72 15.29
CA ALA A 526 6.47 19.48 14.51
C ALA A 526 7.73 20.10 15.17
N ALA A 527 7.59 21.28 15.78
CA ALA A 527 8.69 21.90 16.51
C ALA A 527 9.11 21.09 17.76
N GLN A 528 8.14 20.54 18.50
CA GLN A 528 8.41 19.66 19.64
C GLN A 528 9.01 18.32 19.19
N TYR A 529 8.48 17.75 18.10
CA TYR A 529 9.02 16.55 17.46
C TYR A 529 10.49 16.73 17.05
N GLU A 530 10.86 17.86 16.43
CA GLU A 530 12.24 18.15 16.03
C GLU A 530 13.19 18.30 17.24
N GLU A 531 12.71 18.89 18.35
CA GLU A 531 13.52 19.11 19.56
C GLU A 531 13.70 17.83 20.40
N ASP A 532 12.63 17.06 20.58
CA ASP A 532 12.54 16.02 21.61
C ASP A 532 12.15 14.63 21.07
N GLY A 533 11.88 14.49 19.77
CA GLY A 533 11.47 13.23 19.12
C GLY A 533 9.97 12.92 19.24
N PRO A 534 9.49 11.80 18.65
CA PRO A 534 8.06 11.43 18.63
C PRO A 534 7.44 11.22 20.02
N ASP A 535 8.24 10.83 21.02
CA ASP A 535 7.77 10.63 22.41
C ASP A 535 7.87 11.90 23.27
N GLY A 536 8.50 12.95 22.73
CA GLY A 536 8.78 14.20 23.42
C GLY A 536 7.68 15.26 23.28
N VAL A 537 6.59 14.95 22.58
CA VAL A 537 5.51 15.90 22.27
C VAL A 537 4.47 15.95 23.40
N ASP A 538 3.91 17.13 23.65
CA ASP A 538 2.83 17.34 24.61
C ASP A 538 1.61 16.44 24.31
N GLU A 539 0.97 15.95 25.37
CA GLU A 539 -0.14 14.99 25.29
C GLU A 539 -1.28 15.43 24.37
N ASP A 540 -1.65 16.72 24.40
CA ASP A 540 -2.75 17.25 23.58
C ASP A 540 -2.40 17.25 22.07
N LEU A 541 -1.11 17.28 21.72
CA LEU A 541 -0.60 17.32 20.35
C LEU A 541 -0.31 15.92 19.76
N ARG A 542 -0.26 14.86 20.58
CA ARG A 542 -0.06 13.48 20.12
C ARG A 542 -1.07 13.03 19.06
N ARG A 543 -2.25 13.67 19.00
CA ARG A 543 -3.30 13.40 18.00
C ARG A 543 -2.93 13.77 16.56
N VAL A 544 -2.03 14.74 16.38
CA VAL A 544 -1.72 15.34 15.06
C VAL A 544 -1.33 14.29 14.02
N PRO A 545 -0.36 13.38 14.25
CA PRO A 545 0.04 12.39 13.25
C PRO A 545 -1.04 11.36 12.91
N PHE A 546 -2.07 11.17 13.74
CA PHE A 546 -3.14 10.20 13.48
C PHE A 546 -4.35 10.83 12.77
N LEU A 547 -4.64 12.10 13.04
CA LEU A 547 -5.82 12.80 12.47
C LEU A 547 -5.48 13.64 11.23
N GLU A 548 -4.22 14.09 11.12
CA GLU A 548 -3.70 14.92 10.02
C GLU A 548 -2.40 14.31 9.46
N THR A 549 -2.37 12.98 9.31
CA THR A 549 -1.18 12.15 9.00
C THR A 549 -0.29 12.72 7.91
N ARG A 550 -0.87 13.03 6.74
CA ARG A 550 -0.11 13.63 5.63
C ARG A 550 0.47 15.00 5.98
N ALA A 551 -0.27 15.85 6.67
CA ALA A 551 0.21 17.18 7.05
C ALA A 551 1.36 17.07 8.05
N ALA A 552 1.25 16.16 9.03
CA ALA A 552 2.29 15.85 9.99
C ALA A 552 3.57 15.33 9.32
N ALA A 553 3.44 14.33 8.43
CA ALA A 553 4.56 13.75 7.70
C ALA A 553 5.33 14.79 6.86
N LYS A 554 4.62 15.69 6.18
CA LYS A 554 5.24 16.79 5.42
C LYS A 554 5.99 17.78 6.29
N GLU A 555 5.39 18.15 7.42
CA GLU A 555 5.95 19.18 8.30
C GLU A 555 7.31 18.75 8.86
N ILE A 556 7.52 17.43 9.05
CA ILE A 556 8.80 16.87 9.50
C ILE A 556 9.71 16.39 8.35
N GLY A 557 9.29 16.59 7.09
CA GLY A 557 10.12 16.35 5.91
C GLY A 557 10.19 14.89 5.41
N ALA A 558 9.13 14.09 5.61
CA ALA A 558 8.97 12.78 4.96
C ALA A 558 8.75 12.92 3.44
N SER A 559 9.14 11.89 2.68
CA SER A 559 9.00 11.83 1.21
C SER A 559 7.60 11.34 0.83
N ILE A 560 6.66 12.27 0.73
CA ILE A 560 5.26 11.99 0.40
C ILE A 560 4.90 12.38 -1.05
N GLU A 561 5.89 12.48 -1.93
CA GLU A 561 5.75 12.93 -3.33
C GLU A 561 5.10 11.88 -4.24
N PHE A 562 4.89 10.65 -3.75
CA PHE A 562 4.28 9.59 -4.54
C PHE A 562 2.92 10.02 -5.10
N ASN A 563 2.79 9.94 -6.42
CA ASN A 563 1.56 10.22 -7.14
C ASN A 563 0.85 8.90 -7.43
N LYS A 564 -0.39 8.80 -6.98
CA LYS A 564 -1.21 7.58 -7.11
C LYS A 564 -0.46 6.32 -6.63
N ALA A 565 -0.08 6.30 -5.36
CA ALA A 565 0.34 5.05 -4.72
C ALA A 565 -0.94 4.24 -4.48
N GLU A 566 -1.21 3.27 -5.35
CA GLU A 566 -2.49 2.57 -5.39
C GLU A 566 -2.36 1.16 -4.79
N GLY A 567 -1.67 0.24 -5.47
CA GLY A 567 -1.53 -1.13 -5.01
C GLY A 567 -0.41 -1.33 -3.97
N VAL A 568 -0.67 -2.15 -2.96
CA VAL A 568 0.35 -2.87 -2.19
C VAL A 568 -0.15 -4.27 -1.88
N ASP A 569 0.70 -5.29 -2.04
CA ASP A 569 0.37 -6.66 -1.63
C ASP A 569 1.61 -7.56 -1.50
N SER A 570 1.52 -8.55 -0.64
CA SER A 570 2.52 -9.58 -0.39
C SER A 570 1.89 -10.98 -0.45
N VAL A 571 2.69 -12.04 -0.42
CA VAL A 571 2.10 -13.40 -0.31
C VAL A 571 1.42 -13.55 1.06
N ASP A 572 0.27 -14.22 1.10
CA ASP A 572 -0.38 -14.62 2.36
C ASP A 572 0.64 -15.25 3.33
N ASP A 573 0.52 -14.93 4.63
CA ASP A 573 1.43 -15.36 5.70
C ASP A 573 2.92 -14.99 5.47
N SER A 574 3.17 -13.84 4.83
CA SER A 574 4.50 -13.35 4.47
C SER A 574 5.53 -13.47 5.60
N GLN A 575 6.77 -13.77 5.25
CA GLN A 575 7.90 -13.92 6.16
C GLN A 575 9.07 -13.02 5.75
N PRO A 576 10.05 -12.76 6.64
CA PRO A 576 11.28 -12.11 6.25
C PRO A 576 11.94 -12.83 5.06
N GLY A 577 12.30 -12.05 4.03
CA GLY A 577 12.85 -12.54 2.76
C GLY A 577 11.81 -12.70 1.65
N ASP A 578 10.51 -12.75 1.96
CA ASP A 578 9.45 -12.65 0.96
C ASP A 578 9.35 -11.22 0.40
N PHE A 579 8.58 -11.08 -0.67
CA PHE A 579 8.41 -9.79 -1.34
C PHE A 579 7.04 -9.19 -1.09
N VAL A 580 7.05 -7.88 -0.96
CA VAL A 580 5.89 -6.99 -1.11
C VAL A 580 6.05 -6.20 -2.41
N TYR A 581 4.93 -5.98 -3.11
CA TYR A 581 4.88 -5.23 -4.35
C TYR A 581 4.11 -3.93 -4.14
N PHE A 582 4.61 -2.82 -4.68
CA PHE A 582 3.96 -1.51 -4.61
C PHE A 582 3.67 -1.00 -6.03
N GLY A 583 2.41 -0.69 -6.33
CA GLY A 583 1.96 -0.08 -7.59
C GLY A 583 1.91 1.44 -7.48
N ILE A 584 2.71 2.14 -8.29
CA ILE A 584 2.64 3.59 -8.47
C ILE A 584 2.11 3.86 -9.87
N SER A 585 0.87 4.32 -9.98
CA SER A 585 0.13 4.34 -11.25
C SER A 585 0.71 5.34 -12.25
N GLU A 586 1.29 6.43 -11.73
CA GLU A 586 1.90 7.48 -12.53
C GLU A 586 3.21 7.95 -11.90
N PHE A 587 4.30 7.94 -12.67
CA PHE A 587 5.58 8.50 -12.24
C PHE A 587 5.79 9.87 -12.90
N ASN A 588 5.03 10.86 -12.45
CA ASN A 588 5.01 12.23 -12.98
C ASN A 588 4.79 13.23 -11.83
N ASP A 589 4.40 14.47 -12.15
CA ASP A 589 4.13 15.52 -11.15
C ASP A 589 5.28 15.64 -10.13
N ASP A 590 5.00 15.58 -8.82
CA ASP A 590 5.98 15.83 -7.76
C ASP A 590 7.14 14.80 -7.73
N LEU A 591 6.98 13.60 -8.31
CA LEU A 591 8.07 12.63 -8.48
C LEU A 591 9.07 13.01 -9.60
N ALA A 592 8.63 13.83 -10.55
CA ALA A 592 9.40 14.21 -11.74
C ALA A 592 9.77 15.70 -11.77
N ASP A 593 9.30 16.48 -10.78
CA ASP A 593 9.50 17.91 -10.71
C ASP A 593 10.89 18.29 -10.16
N ALA A 594 11.11 19.58 -9.86
CA ALA A 594 12.41 20.11 -9.41
C ALA A 594 12.50 20.29 -7.88
N THR A 595 11.53 19.78 -7.13
CA THR A 595 11.40 19.92 -5.67
C THR A 595 11.41 18.54 -5.00
N GLY A 596 11.38 18.52 -3.67
CA GLY A 596 11.33 17.28 -2.89
C GLY A 596 12.55 16.35 -3.01
N ASP A 597 12.43 15.14 -2.48
CA ASP A 597 13.49 14.14 -2.40
C ASP A 597 13.60 13.32 -3.69
N VAL A 598 12.50 13.11 -4.41
CA VAL A 598 12.46 12.31 -5.65
C VAL A 598 12.30 13.23 -6.85
N GLN A 599 13.32 13.24 -7.72
CA GLN A 599 13.39 14.13 -8.88
C GLN A 599 13.91 13.33 -10.08
N MET A 600 13.10 12.45 -10.63
CA MET A 600 13.53 11.51 -11.67
C MET A 600 12.93 11.85 -13.04
N ASP A 601 13.19 11.03 -14.07
CA ASP A 601 12.50 11.15 -15.36
C ASP A 601 11.02 10.75 -15.24
N ARG A 602 10.17 11.36 -16.06
CA ARG A 602 8.71 11.15 -16.07
C ARG A 602 8.34 9.89 -16.84
N VAL A 603 7.51 9.02 -16.26
CA VAL A 603 6.87 7.86 -16.90
C VAL A 603 5.39 7.81 -16.52
N ASP A 604 4.53 8.30 -17.41
CA ASP A 604 3.07 8.35 -17.17
C ASP A 604 2.40 6.97 -17.13
N GLY A 605 3.08 5.92 -17.61
CA GLY A 605 2.62 4.54 -17.49
C GLY A 605 2.75 3.94 -16.08
N GLY A 606 3.44 4.62 -15.15
CA GLY A 606 3.64 4.15 -13.78
C GLY A 606 4.76 3.12 -13.63
N VAL A 607 4.95 2.67 -12.39
CA VAL A 607 6.00 1.73 -11.97
C VAL A 607 5.44 0.75 -10.95
N VAL A 608 5.76 -0.54 -11.10
CA VAL A 608 5.61 -1.52 -10.03
C VAL A 608 6.97 -1.74 -9.39
N TYR A 609 7.06 -1.43 -8.11
CA TYR A 609 8.20 -1.73 -7.28
C TYR A 609 8.03 -3.08 -6.58
N ARG A 610 9.12 -3.80 -6.42
CA ARG A 610 9.25 -4.96 -5.53
C ARG A 610 10.17 -4.57 -4.39
N ALA A 611 9.82 -4.95 -3.18
CA ALA A 611 10.68 -4.83 -2.03
C ALA A 611 10.72 -6.12 -1.23
N GLU A 612 11.88 -6.41 -0.66
CA GLU A 612 12.07 -7.54 0.23
C GLU A 612 11.73 -7.14 1.66
N LEU A 613 10.99 -8.00 2.37
CA LEU A 613 10.75 -7.86 3.80
C LEU A 613 12.02 -8.20 4.57
N GLY A 614 12.55 -7.24 5.33
CA GLY A 614 13.65 -7.44 6.25
C GLY A 614 13.27 -8.32 7.45
N PRO A 615 14.23 -8.59 8.36
CA PRO A 615 13.99 -9.39 9.57
C PRO A 615 12.85 -8.88 10.46
N ASP A 616 12.67 -7.57 10.50
CA ASP A 616 11.61 -6.88 11.25
C ASP A 616 10.44 -6.47 10.34
N TYR A 617 10.28 -7.15 9.20
CA TYR A 617 9.27 -6.86 8.17
C TYR A 617 9.40 -5.49 7.50
N ASP A 618 10.48 -4.77 7.76
CA ASP A 618 10.81 -3.49 7.14
C ASP A 618 11.22 -3.62 5.67
N VAL A 619 10.75 -2.67 4.86
CA VAL A 619 11.24 -2.43 3.50
C VAL A 619 12.31 -1.35 3.50
N SER A 620 13.50 -1.66 2.99
CA SER A 620 14.60 -0.70 2.85
C SER A 620 14.86 -0.25 1.42
N THR A 621 14.37 -0.99 0.43
CA THR A 621 14.64 -0.72 -0.99
C THR A 621 13.42 -1.06 -1.84
N LEU A 622 12.97 -0.10 -2.66
CA LEU A 622 11.97 -0.31 -3.69
C LEU A 622 12.69 -0.52 -5.04
N GLU A 623 12.68 -1.74 -5.56
CA GLU A 623 13.30 -2.10 -6.85
C GLU A 623 12.26 -2.08 -7.98
N PRO A 624 12.46 -1.29 -9.06
CA PRO A 624 11.51 -1.27 -10.17
C PRO A 624 11.54 -2.63 -10.90
N VAL A 625 10.40 -3.30 -11.00
CA VAL A 625 10.27 -4.60 -11.70
C VAL A 625 9.36 -4.53 -12.92
N ILE A 626 8.45 -3.56 -12.96
CA ILE A 626 7.68 -3.21 -14.16
C ILE A 626 7.72 -1.69 -14.28
N THR A 627 7.97 -1.20 -15.48
CA THR A 627 7.82 0.22 -15.80
C THR A 627 6.94 0.34 -17.02
N GLY A 628 5.87 1.12 -16.88
CA GLY A 628 4.92 1.37 -17.95
C GLY A 628 5.52 2.19 -19.09
N PRO A 629 4.77 2.39 -20.19
CA PRO A 629 5.25 3.14 -21.34
C PRO A 629 5.25 4.65 -21.06
N ASP A 630 6.09 5.39 -21.79
CA ASP A 630 5.87 6.82 -21.93
C ASP A 630 4.61 7.02 -22.80
N PHE A 631 3.79 8.04 -22.53
CA PHE A 631 2.61 8.31 -23.37
C PHE A 631 2.96 8.79 -24.79
N THR A 632 4.24 9.11 -25.06
CA THR A 632 4.77 9.38 -26.40
C THR A 632 5.08 8.11 -27.19
N ASP A 633 5.08 6.95 -26.55
CA ASP A 633 5.33 5.66 -27.20
C ASP A 633 4.24 5.32 -28.22
N GLY A 634 4.61 4.51 -29.21
CA GLY A 634 3.65 4.04 -30.19
C GLY A 634 2.87 2.82 -29.70
N PRO A 635 1.75 2.47 -30.35
CA PRO A 635 0.97 1.28 -30.00
C PRO A 635 1.78 -0.01 -29.95
N GLN A 636 2.85 -0.13 -30.73
CA GLN A 636 3.71 -1.32 -30.72
C GLN A 636 4.44 -1.57 -29.39
N ASP A 637 4.60 -0.54 -28.57
CA ASP A 637 5.24 -0.61 -27.26
C ASP A 637 4.17 -0.52 -26.15
N ALA A 638 3.14 0.32 -26.32
CA ALA A 638 2.09 0.55 -25.32
C ALA A 638 0.95 -0.49 -25.31
N ASP A 639 0.70 -1.25 -26.38
CA ASP A 639 -0.43 -2.18 -26.42
C ASP A 639 -0.26 -3.34 -25.43
N ASP A 640 0.96 -3.83 -25.24
CA ASP A 640 1.31 -4.98 -24.40
C ASP A 640 2.04 -4.60 -23.10
N ALA A 641 2.26 -3.32 -22.83
CA ALA A 641 2.78 -2.83 -21.56
C ALA A 641 1.66 -2.64 -20.53
N LEU A 642 2.00 -2.85 -19.26
CA LEU A 642 1.19 -2.41 -18.13
C LEU A 642 1.18 -0.88 -18.08
N ARG A 643 0.04 -0.27 -17.78
CA ARG A 643 -0.09 1.18 -17.61
C ARG A 643 -1.05 1.49 -16.47
N ASN A 644 -0.85 2.59 -15.76
CA ASN A 644 -1.74 3.04 -14.68
C ASN A 644 -2.11 1.86 -13.78
N ILE A 645 -1.06 1.25 -13.23
CA ILE A 645 -1.21 0.13 -12.32
C ILE A 645 -1.99 0.63 -11.11
N ASP A 646 -3.13 0.02 -10.90
CA ASP A 646 -3.97 0.26 -9.75
C ASP A 646 -3.68 -0.88 -8.75
N ASN A 647 -4.52 -1.91 -8.74
CA ASN A 647 -4.36 -3.00 -7.79
C ASN A 647 -3.23 -3.96 -8.19
N VAL A 648 -2.45 -4.39 -7.18
CA VAL A 648 -1.59 -5.58 -7.26
C VAL A 648 -2.16 -6.67 -6.35
N TYR A 649 -2.06 -7.93 -6.77
CA TYR A 649 -2.46 -9.08 -5.96
C TYR A 649 -1.42 -10.20 -6.09
N THR A 650 -0.74 -10.55 -5.01
CA THR A 650 0.33 -11.54 -4.99
C THR A 650 -0.25 -12.91 -4.67
N MET A 651 -0.26 -13.80 -5.65
CA MET A 651 -0.72 -15.18 -5.44
C MET A 651 0.28 -15.94 -4.55
N ARG A 652 -0.19 -16.97 -3.84
CA ARG A 652 0.62 -17.93 -3.04
C ARG A 652 1.79 -18.60 -3.78
N ASP A 653 1.84 -18.45 -5.10
CA ASP A 653 2.89 -18.95 -5.97
C ASP A 653 3.84 -17.81 -6.42
N GLY A 654 3.79 -16.64 -5.78
CA GLY A 654 4.63 -15.48 -6.04
C GLY A 654 4.43 -14.81 -7.39
N ARG A 655 3.50 -15.26 -8.25
CA ARG A 655 3.04 -14.45 -9.38
C ARG A 655 2.15 -13.34 -8.87
N VAL A 656 2.14 -12.21 -9.58
CA VAL A 656 1.39 -11.02 -9.19
C VAL A 656 0.36 -10.71 -10.27
N LEU A 657 -0.91 -10.58 -9.90
CA LEU A 657 -1.92 -10.00 -10.76
C LEU A 657 -1.76 -8.48 -10.75
N CYS A 658 -1.73 -7.86 -11.93
CA CYS A 658 -1.62 -6.42 -12.09
C CYS A 658 -2.86 -5.91 -12.81
N CYS A 659 -3.62 -5.05 -12.14
CA CYS A 659 -4.86 -4.48 -12.65
C CYS A 659 -4.62 -3.07 -13.18
N GLU A 660 -5.15 -2.77 -14.36
CA GLU A 660 -5.10 -1.42 -14.89
C GLU A 660 -6.39 -0.65 -14.53
N ASP A 661 -6.21 0.59 -14.08
CA ASP A 661 -7.24 1.65 -14.08
C ASP A 661 -6.75 2.79 -15.00
N GLY A 662 -6.99 2.65 -16.30
CA GLY A 662 -6.32 3.49 -17.29
C GLY A 662 -7.27 4.21 -18.24
N PHE A 663 -7.38 5.53 -18.12
CA PHE A 663 -7.97 6.31 -19.21
C PHE A 663 -7.14 6.17 -20.50
N GLY A 664 -7.81 6.15 -21.65
CA GLY A 664 -7.18 6.01 -22.97
C GLY A 664 -6.19 7.14 -23.30
N GLY A 665 -4.94 7.02 -22.85
CA GLY A 665 -3.81 7.86 -23.25
C GLY A 665 -3.51 7.75 -24.76
N PRO A 666 -2.75 8.70 -25.32
CA PRO A 666 -2.62 8.88 -26.77
C PRO A 666 -1.91 7.71 -27.51
N ALA A 667 -1.27 6.79 -26.79
CA ALA A 667 -0.41 5.73 -27.33
C ALA A 667 -1.11 4.37 -27.60
N ARG A 668 -2.03 3.92 -26.72
CA ARG A 668 -2.65 2.58 -26.83
C ARG A 668 -3.66 2.54 -27.98
N SER A 669 -3.70 1.43 -28.73
CA SER A 669 -4.61 1.28 -29.87
C SER A 669 -6.05 0.92 -29.47
N TYR A 670 -6.28 0.62 -28.20
CA TYR A 670 -7.57 0.25 -27.63
C TYR A 670 -7.81 0.91 -26.26
N PRO A 671 -9.07 1.10 -25.85
CA PRO A 671 -9.42 1.87 -24.66
C PRO A 671 -9.73 1.02 -23.42
N ASN A 672 -9.78 -0.30 -23.55
CA ASN A 672 -10.10 -1.20 -22.44
C ASN A 672 -8.90 -1.38 -21.53
N ASP A 673 -9.18 -1.62 -20.26
CA ASP A 673 -8.20 -2.03 -19.28
C ASP A 673 -7.98 -3.54 -19.30
N GLY A 674 -6.79 -3.92 -18.88
CA GLY A 674 -6.32 -5.29 -18.88
C GLY A 674 -6.03 -5.80 -17.48
N LEU A 675 -6.26 -7.09 -17.29
CA LEU A 675 -5.68 -7.85 -16.18
C LEU A 675 -4.45 -8.57 -16.71
N TYR A 676 -3.30 -8.32 -16.08
CA TYR A 676 -2.03 -8.96 -16.43
C TYR A 676 -1.58 -9.87 -15.29
N VAL A 677 -0.83 -10.92 -15.63
CA VAL A 677 -0.14 -11.75 -14.64
C VAL A 677 1.35 -11.57 -14.84
N PHE A 678 2.01 -11.01 -13.83
CA PHE A 678 3.46 -10.89 -13.74
C PHE A 678 4.04 -12.15 -13.11
N GLN A 679 4.97 -12.77 -13.83
CA GLN A 679 5.80 -13.87 -13.38
C GLN A 679 7.21 -13.31 -13.10
N PRO A 680 7.62 -13.21 -11.83
CA PRO A 680 8.96 -12.75 -11.48
C PRO A 680 10.05 -13.68 -11.98
N ASN A 681 11.25 -13.14 -12.20
CA ASN A 681 12.45 -13.95 -12.37
C ASN A 681 12.71 -14.83 -11.13
N VAL A 682 13.37 -15.97 -11.34
CA VAL A 682 13.79 -16.86 -10.25
C VAL A 682 14.77 -16.12 -9.34
N GLN A 683 14.53 -16.09 -8.04
CA GLN A 683 15.50 -15.57 -7.09
C GLN A 683 16.44 -16.69 -6.67
N VAL A 684 17.73 -16.37 -6.61
CA VAL A 684 18.76 -17.26 -6.08
C VAL A 684 19.36 -16.61 -4.84
N ASP A 685 18.88 -17.07 -3.70
CA ASP A 685 19.09 -16.50 -2.38
C ASP A 685 20.15 -17.28 -1.62
N VAL A 686 20.95 -16.59 -0.80
CA VAL A 686 21.81 -17.22 0.20
C VAL A 686 21.43 -16.73 1.58
N ASP A 687 21.26 -17.66 2.53
CA ASP A 687 20.83 -17.32 3.89
C ASP A 687 21.76 -16.28 4.53
N SER A 688 21.16 -15.28 5.18
CA SER A 688 21.82 -14.45 6.18
C SER A 688 22.06 -15.26 7.46
N MET A 689 23.16 -15.04 8.17
CA MET A 689 23.45 -15.77 9.41
C MET A 689 24.37 -15.01 10.37
N ALA A 690 24.35 -15.42 11.64
CA ALA A 690 25.37 -15.08 12.63
C ALA A 690 26.29 -16.29 12.89
N VAL A 691 27.61 -16.07 12.95
CA VAL A 691 28.61 -17.11 13.22
C VAL A 691 29.60 -16.66 14.28
N GLY A 692 29.79 -17.45 15.33
CA GLY A 692 30.79 -17.14 16.36
C GLY A 692 32.21 -16.97 15.80
N TYR A 693 33.03 -16.14 16.45
CA TYR A 693 34.43 -15.97 16.06
C TYR A 693 35.18 -17.31 16.10
N GLY A 694 35.82 -17.69 15.00
CA GLY A 694 36.50 -18.98 14.86
C GLY A 694 35.58 -20.20 14.67
N GLN A 695 34.26 -20.01 14.77
CA GLN A 695 33.24 -21.03 14.56
C GLN A 695 32.83 -21.09 13.08
N THR A 696 32.09 -22.14 12.73
CA THR A 696 31.52 -22.33 11.39
C THR A 696 30.00 -22.37 11.45
N GLY A 697 29.33 -21.63 10.56
CA GLY A 697 27.89 -21.71 10.31
C GLY A 697 27.58 -22.30 8.92
N GLN A 698 26.30 -22.51 8.66
CA GLN A 698 25.80 -23.01 7.37
C GLN A 698 24.85 -21.98 6.76
N ALA A 699 25.06 -21.65 5.48
CA ALA A 699 24.16 -20.84 4.66
C ALA A 699 23.60 -21.71 3.54
N THR A 700 22.29 -21.81 3.43
CA THR A 700 21.67 -22.45 2.27
C THR A 700 21.62 -21.47 1.11
N LEU A 701 21.91 -21.97 -0.08
CA LEU A 701 21.69 -21.29 -1.36
C LEU A 701 20.44 -21.91 -1.97
N THR A 702 19.40 -21.12 -2.22
CA THR A 702 18.05 -21.59 -2.59
C THR A 702 17.58 -20.89 -3.86
N ALA A 703 16.81 -21.59 -4.71
CA ALA A 703 16.07 -20.99 -5.81
C ALA A 703 14.57 -20.87 -5.44
N SER A 704 14.00 -19.67 -5.54
CA SER A 704 12.64 -19.38 -5.06
C SER A 704 11.55 -20.17 -5.80
N SER A 705 11.59 -20.17 -7.13
CA SER A 705 10.65 -20.89 -7.97
C SER A 705 11.32 -21.44 -9.23
N LEU A 706 10.96 -22.66 -9.64
CA LEU A 706 11.46 -23.32 -10.85
C LEU A 706 10.26 -23.82 -11.66
N PRO A 707 9.45 -22.89 -12.21
CA PRO A 707 8.16 -23.20 -12.86
C PRO A 707 8.32 -24.18 -14.02
N THR A 708 9.33 -23.99 -14.88
CA THR A 708 9.62 -24.86 -16.03
C THR A 708 10.56 -26.03 -15.67
N GLY A 709 10.74 -26.28 -14.38
CA GLY A 709 11.67 -27.27 -13.84
C GLY A 709 13.12 -26.82 -13.96
N PHE A 710 14.06 -27.73 -13.73
CA PHE A 710 15.47 -27.39 -13.58
C PHE A 710 16.36 -28.44 -14.24
N SER A 711 17.29 -28.01 -15.10
CA SER A 711 18.35 -28.91 -15.60
C SER A 711 19.72 -28.58 -15.01
N GLY A 712 19.99 -27.33 -14.65
CA GLY A 712 21.21 -26.96 -13.96
C GLY A 712 21.44 -25.46 -13.80
N ALA A 713 22.43 -25.11 -13.00
CA ALA A 713 22.86 -23.74 -12.78
C ALA A 713 24.36 -23.63 -12.51
N GLU A 714 24.93 -22.48 -12.82
CA GLU A 714 26.24 -22.02 -12.39
C GLU A 714 26.06 -20.77 -11.52
N VAL A 715 26.42 -20.87 -10.24
CA VAL A 715 26.26 -19.80 -9.25
C VAL A 715 27.60 -19.55 -8.57
N THR A 716 27.97 -18.29 -8.38
CA THR A 716 29.15 -17.90 -7.60
C THR A 716 28.72 -17.17 -6.34
N VAL A 717 29.28 -17.55 -5.19
CA VAL A 717 29.08 -16.84 -3.92
C VAL A 717 30.41 -16.31 -3.43
N SER A 718 30.46 -15.03 -3.04
CA SER A 718 31.67 -14.37 -2.55
C SER A 718 31.43 -13.61 -1.25
N VAL A 719 32.42 -13.63 -0.36
CA VAL A 719 32.44 -12.83 0.86
C VAL A 719 32.99 -11.44 0.52
N SER A 720 32.21 -10.37 0.75
CA SER A 720 32.60 -9.00 0.41
C SER A 720 33.82 -8.51 1.19
N ASN A 721 33.98 -8.95 2.44
CA ASN A 721 35.16 -8.74 3.28
C ASN A 721 35.80 -10.06 3.75
N PRO A 722 36.82 -10.58 3.04
CA PRO A 722 37.45 -11.86 3.37
C PRO A 722 38.34 -11.82 4.63
N GLU A 723 38.50 -10.67 5.27
CA GLU A 723 39.11 -10.60 6.62
C GLU A 723 38.12 -11.02 7.72
N VAL A 724 36.82 -10.86 7.47
CA VAL A 724 35.73 -11.15 8.41
C VAL A 724 35.35 -12.63 8.37
N ALA A 725 35.25 -13.22 7.18
CA ALA A 725 34.88 -14.62 7.04
C ALA A 725 35.45 -15.30 5.79
N THR A 726 35.50 -16.64 5.82
CA THR A 726 35.87 -17.47 4.67
C THR A 726 34.92 -18.65 4.45
N ILE A 727 34.66 -18.96 3.19
CA ILE A 727 33.91 -20.14 2.76
C ILE A 727 34.85 -21.34 2.80
N THR A 728 34.53 -22.32 3.65
CA THR A 728 35.38 -23.49 3.92
C THR A 728 34.84 -24.79 3.32
N GLY A 729 33.55 -24.83 3.00
CA GLY A 729 32.87 -26.02 2.47
C GLY A 729 31.62 -25.67 1.66
N VAL A 730 31.17 -26.64 0.86
CA VAL A 730 29.87 -26.62 0.17
C VAL A 730 29.32 -28.02 0.14
N GLU A 731 28.11 -28.23 0.63
CA GLU A 731 27.37 -29.49 0.52
C GLU A 731 26.25 -29.30 -0.51
N PHE A 732 25.84 -30.40 -1.14
CA PHE A 732 24.82 -30.39 -2.19
C PHE A 732 23.67 -31.32 -1.80
N PRO A 733 22.41 -30.94 -2.07
CA PRO A 733 21.27 -31.84 -1.93
C PRO A 733 21.44 -33.10 -2.78
N ASP A 734 20.98 -34.24 -2.24
CA ASP A 734 21.04 -35.54 -2.91
C ASP A 734 20.23 -35.57 -4.22
N ASP A 735 19.22 -34.69 -4.34
CA ASP A 735 18.34 -34.60 -5.50
C ASP A 735 19.05 -34.03 -6.74
N LEU A 736 20.19 -33.35 -6.56
CA LEU A 736 20.99 -32.78 -7.65
C LEU A 736 22.02 -33.81 -8.16
N GLY A 737 21.78 -34.37 -9.34
CA GLY A 737 22.54 -35.52 -9.85
C GLY A 737 24.02 -35.28 -10.17
N LEU A 738 24.39 -34.11 -10.72
CA LEU A 738 25.79 -33.74 -10.99
C LEU A 738 26.14 -32.40 -10.35
N THR A 739 27.18 -32.39 -9.51
CA THR A 739 27.59 -31.20 -8.76
C THR A 739 29.10 -30.98 -8.84
N GLU A 740 29.55 -29.75 -9.03
CA GLU A 740 30.95 -29.33 -8.99
C GLU A 740 31.10 -28.07 -8.13
N ARG A 741 32.18 -27.98 -7.35
CA ARG A 741 32.53 -26.80 -6.55
C ARG A 741 33.99 -26.40 -6.75
N SER A 742 34.25 -25.11 -6.80
CA SER A 742 35.59 -24.53 -6.85
C SER A 742 35.70 -23.37 -5.87
N VAL A 743 36.33 -23.60 -4.72
CA VAL A 743 36.60 -22.56 -3.70
C VAL A 743 37.95 -21.90 -4.01
N SER A 744 38.03 -20.57 -3.91
CA SER A 744 39.26 -19.81 -4.06
C SER A 744 40.27 -20.18 -2.96
N SER A 745 41.56 -19.94 -3.20
CA SER A 745 42.61 -20.36 -2.26
C SER A 745 42.57 -19.64 -0.90
N ASP A 746 41.96 -18.46 -0.88
CA ASP A 746 41.72 -17.62 0.28
C ASP A 746 40.32 -17.80 0.88
N GLY A 747 39.46 -18.64 0.29
CA GLY A 747 38.10 -18.89 0.77
C GLY A 747 37.12 -17.73 0.56
N SER A 748 37.54 -16.66 -0.12
CA SER A 748 36.71 -15.48 -0.39
C SER A 748 35.62 -15.70 -1.44
N THR A 749 35.72 -16.77 -2.25
CA THR A 749 34.77 -17.04 -3.33
C THR A 749 34.60 -18.54 -3.55
N VAL A 750 33.39 -18.96 -3.88
CA VAL A 750 33.09 -20.30 -4.37
C VAL A 750 32.24 -20.24 -5.63
N THR A 751 32.64 -20.97 -6.66
CA THR A 751 31.79 -21.23 -7.84
C THR A 751 31.20 -22.63 -7.73
N ILE A 752 29.88 -22.71 -7.84
CA ILE A 752 29.04 -23.88 -7.76
C ILE A 752 28.45 -24.16 -9.14
N ARG A 753 28.48 -25.41 -9.57
CA ARG A 753 27.76 -25.89 -10.75
C ARG A 753 26.94 -27.08 -10.35
N VAL A 754 25.64 -27.02 -10.60
CA VAL A 754 24.70 -28.09 -10.28
C VAL A 754 23.93 -28.46 -11.54
N ALA A 755 23.54 -29.73 -11.65
CA ALA A 755 22.67 -30.23 -12.70
C ALA A 755 21.80 -31.36 -12.17
N ASP A 756 20.50 -31.28 -12.47
CA ASP A 756 19.53 -32.30 -12.12
C ASP A 756 19.45 -33.36 -13.23
N THR A 757 20.38 -34.30 -13.22
CA THR A 757 20.45 -35.33 -14.27
C THR A 757 19.39 -36.40 -14.16
N ASP A 758 18.81 -36.58 -12.97
CA ASP A 758 17.81 -37.60 -12.68
C ASP A 758 16.38 -37.05 -12.74
N ARG A 759 16.22 -35.74 -12.97
CA ARG A 759 14.93 -35.03 -13.03
C ARG A 759 14.17 -35.15 -11.72
N ASN A 760 14.85 -34.92 -10.60
CA ASN A 760 14.22 -34.89 -9.28
C ASN A 760 13.56 -33.53 -9.00
N VAL A 761 14.07 -32.45 -9.57
CA VAL A 761 13.53 -31.09 -9.51
C VAL A 761 12.61 -30.87 -10.71
N GLN A 762 11.34 -31.23 -10.51
CA GLN A 762 10.30 -31.10 -11.54
C GLN A 762 9.80 -29.66 -11.67
N ALA A 763 9.08 -29.40 -12.76
CA ALA A 763 8.26 -28.21 -12.94
C ALA A 763 7.38 -27.93 -11.70
N GLY A 764 7.27 -26.65 -11.32
CA GLY A 764 6.58 -26.19 -10.11
C GLY A 764 7.38 -26.32 -8.82
N GLY A 765 8.69 -26.59 -8.88
CA GLY A 765 9.55 -26.62 -7.70
C GLY A 765 9.61 -25.26 -6.99
N ARG A 766 9.47 -25.26 -5.66
CA ARG A 766 9.52 -24.05 -4.81
C ARG A 766 10.60 -24.18 -3.75
N ASN A 767 11.27 -23.06 -3.44
CA ASN A 767 12.32 -22.97 -2.42
C ASN A 767 13.31 -24.13 -2.52
N VAL A 768 13.82 -24.37 -3.73
CA VAL A 768 14.63 -25.54 -4.06
C VAL A 768 16.08 -25.26 -3.62
N PRO A 769 16.62 -26.01 -2.64
CA PRO A 769 18.01 -25.83 -2.24
C PRO A 769 18.94 -26.21 -3.39
N LEU A 770 19.90 -25.34 -3.70
CA LEU A 770 20.94 -25.58 -4.69
C LEU A 770 22.23 -26.05 -4.02
N ALA A 771 22.55 -25.53 -2.82
CA ALA A 771 23.74 -25.90 -2.06
C ALA A 771 23.64 -25.43 -0.59
N THR A 772 24.49 -25.96 0.29
CA THR A 772 24.70 -25.43 1.64
C THR A 772 26.18 -25.08 1.81
N LEU A 773 26.47 -23.79 1.97
CA LEU A 773 27.80 -23.25 2.21
C LEU A 773 28.19 -23.42 3.67
N THR A 774 29.42 -23.85 3.95
CA THR A 774 30.00 -23.78 5.30
C THR A 774 30.89 -22.55 5.38
N VAL A 775 30.52 -21.59 6.21
CA VAL A 775 31.21 -20.31 6.35
C VAL A 775 31.84 -20.23 7.74
N ARG A 776 33.11 -19.81 7.83
CA ARG A 776 33.83 -19.63 9.09
C ARG A 776 34.01 -18.15 9.39
N GLY A 777 33.68 -17.70 10.59
CA GLY A 777 34.04 -16.37 11.09
C GLY A 777 35.54 -16.31 11.39
N ASP A 778 36.28 -15.45 10.70
CA ASP A 778 37.74 -15.30 10.83
C ASP A 778 38.16 -14.05 11.60
N SER A 779 37.28 -13.05 11.68
CA SER A 779 37.39 -11.84 12.52
C SER A 779 35.98 -11.39 12.89
N THR A 780 35.84 -10.53 13.90
CA THR A 780 34.55 -9.90 14.23
C THR A 780 34.20 -8.80 13.25
N GLY A 781 32.91 -8.67 12.93
CA GLY A 781 32.36 -7.65 12.03
C GLY A 781 31.20 -8.18 11.21
N THR A 782 30.80 -7.39 10.21
CA THR A 782 29.75 -7.74 9.25
C THR A 782 30.36 -7.81 7.84
N THR A 783 29.91 -8.78 7.06
CA THR A 783 30.26 -8.93 5.64
C THR A 783 29.09 -9.54 4.88
N ASP A 784 29.05 -9.34 3.57
CA ASP A 784 27.98 -9.89 2.75
C ASP A 784 28.44 -11.17 2.04
N LEU A 785 27.50 -12.09 1.85
CA LEU A 785 27.58 -13.25 0.99
C LEU A 785 26.94 -12.90 -0.35
N GLN A 786 27.71 -12.28 -1.24
CA GLN A 786 27.24 -11.82 -2.55
C GLN A 786 27.07 -13.01 -3.49
N VAL A 787 25.88 -13.15 -4.06
CA VAL A 787 25.57 -14.17 -5.06
C VAL A 787 25.67 -13.56 -6.46
N ALA A 788 26.14 -14.36 -7.42
CA ALA A 788 26.11 -14.05 -8.84
C ALA A 788 25.68 -15.29 -9.61
N VAL A 789 24.54 -15.21 -10.32
CA VAL A 789 24.07 -16.28 -11.20
C VAL A 789 24.73 -16.13 -12.56
N GLY A 790 25.54 -17.12 -12.95
CA GLY A 790 26.20 -17.14 -14.26
C GLY A 790 25.31 -17.74 -15.35
N GLN A 791 24.61 -18.82 -15.04
CA GLN A 791 23.65 -19.48 -15.92
C GLN A 791 22.64 -20.27 -15.09
N MET A 792 21.39 -20.33 -15.52
CA MET A 792 20.37 -21.24 -15.02
C MET A 792 19.52 -21.71 -16.21
N ASP A 793 19.23 -23.00 -16.29
CA ASP A 793 18.50 -23.60 -17.40
C ASP A 793 17.34 -24.49 -16.91
N ASP A 794 16.22 -24.45 -17.63
CA ASP A 794 15.02 -25.25 -17.38
C ASP A 794 15.20 -26.74 -17.77
N GLU A 795 14.19 -27.58 -17.56
CA GLU A 795 14.24 -29.02 -17.90
C GLU A 795 14.51 -29.32 -19.39
N ASP A 796 14.17 -28.39 -20.29
CA ASP A 796 14.37 -28.50 -21.73
C ASP A 796 15.73 -27.91 -22.19
N GLY A 797 16.46 -27.28 -21.28
CA GLY A 797 17.75 -26.64 -21.50
C GLY A 797 17.65 -25.24 -22.09
N ASN A 798 16.52 -24.56 -21.94
CA ASN A 798 16.39 -23.13 -22.22
C ASN A 798 16.85 -22.31 -21.01
N ALA A 799 17.43 -21.14 -21.26
CA ALA A 799 17.86 -20.26 -20.19
C ALA A 799 16.67 -19.71 -19.41
N VAL A 800 16.79 -19.69 -18.08
CA VAL A 800 15.83 -19.12 -17.14
C VAL A 800 16.38 -17.79 -16.62
N GLY A 801 15.54 -16.75 -16.60
CA GLY A 801 15.86 -15.48 -15.97
C GLY A 801 15.99 -15.67 -14.46
N ALA A 802 17.15 -15.33 -13.91
CA ALA A 802 17.43 -15.48 -12.49
C ALA A 802 18.17 -14.27 -11.94
N ASN A 803 17.70 -13.79 -10.79
CA ASN A 803 18.29 -12.69 -10.04
C ASN A 803 19.03 -13.27 -8.83
N ALA A 804 20.14 -12.63 -8.46
CA ALA A 804 20.98 -13.08 -7.35
C ALA A 804 20.71 -12.22 -6.13
N ARG A 805 20.57 -12.84 -4.95
CA ARG A 805 20.35 -12.13 -3.69
C ARG A 805 21.48 -12.39 -2.70
N THR A 806 21.82 -11.35 -1.96
CA THR A 806 22.98 -11.30 -1.09
C THR A 806 22.54 -11.54 0.35
N GLY A 807 23.15 -12.51 1.02
CA GLY A 807 22.95 -12.72 2.46
C GLY A 807 23.90 -11.86 3.29
N VAL A 808 23.52 -11.50 4.51
CA VAL A 808 24.37 -10.79 5.48
C VAL A 808 24.95 -11.79 6.47
N LEU A 809 26.26 -11.70 6.71
CA LEU A 809 26.98 -12.51 7.69
C LEU A 809 27.54 -11.62 8.80
N VAL A 810 27.15 -11.91 10.04
CA VAL A 810 27.66 -11.24 11.24
C VAL A 810 28.55 -12.23 12.01
N THR A 811 29.74 -11.80 12.43
CA THR A 811 30.73 -12.68 13.08
C THR A 811 31.08 -12.29 14.51
N GLY A 812 30.13 -12.33 15.45
CA GLY A 812 30.37 -11.94 16.84
C GLY A 812 30.50 -10.41 17.05
N PRO A 813 30.40 -9.96 18.30
CA PRO A 813 30.33 -8.54 18.62
C PRO A 813 31.65 -7.82 18.34
N PRO A 814 31.61 -6.52 18.00
CA PRO A 814 32.81 -5.73 17.74
C PRO A 814 33.66 -5.53 19.00
N THR A 815 34.89 -5.04 18.83
CA THR A 815 35.79 -4.73 19.96
C THR A 815 35.16 -3.74 20.96
N VAL A 816 34.99 -4.17 22.21
CA VAL A 816 34.46 -3.31 23.29
C VAL A 816 35.53 -2.33 23.77
N THR A 817 36.78 -2.78 23.91
CA THR A 817 37.93 -1.92 24.22
C THR A 817 39.25 -2.45 23.69
N GLY A 818 40.21 -1.57 23.43
CA GLY A 818 41.53 -1.97 22.94
C GLY A 818 41.54 -2.31 21.45
N GLY A 819 42.23 -3.39 21.07
CA GLY A 819 42.41 -3.79 19.67
C GLY A 819 42.27 -5.30 19.43
N ALA A 820 41.74 -6.03 20.41
CA ALA A 820 41.39 -7.44 20.29
C ALA A 820 39.88 -7.54 20.54
N ALA A 821 39.18 -8.30 19.70
CA ALA A 821 37.74 -8.46 19.79
C ALA A 821 37.35 -9.43 20.92
N PRO A 822 36.12 -9.33 21.46
CA PRO A 822 35.62 -10.27 22.45
C PRO A 822 35.67 -11.69 21.92
N THR A 823 35.93 -12.65 22.80
CA THR A 823 35.81 -14.07 22.46
C THR A 823 34.81 -14.77 23.36
N ASP A 824 34.32 -15.90 22.88
CA ASP A 824 33.47 -16.86 23.58
C ASP A 824 34.32 -18.13 23.86
N PRO A 825 35.10 -18.16 24.97
CA PRO A 825 35.92 -19.29 25.35
C PRO A 825 35.20 -20.63 25.51
N ASP A 826 33.93 -20.65 25.90
CA ASP A 826 33.21 -21.89 26.25
C ASP A 826 32.20 -22.36 25.20
N GLY A 827 31.90 -21.50 24.22
CA GLY A 827 31.13 -21.78 23.02
C GLY A 827 29.62 -21.71 23.23
N ASP A 828 29.14 -21.01 24.26
CA ASP A 828 27.71 -20.89 24.57
C ASP A 828 27.00 -19.76 23.82
N GLY A 829 27.74 -18.94 23.06
CA GLY A 829 27.24 -17.82 22.29
C GLY A 829 27.29 -16.47 23.01
N ARG A 830 27.73 -16.44 24.27
CA ARG A 830 27.96 -15.23 25.06
C ARG A 830 29.45 -14.91 25.02
N TYR A 831 29.80 -13.64 25.09
CA TYR A 831 31.16 -13.16 24.84
C TYR A 831 31.80 -12.63 26.13
N GLU A 832 32.12 -13.56 27.01
CA GLU A 832 32.60 -13.32 28.37
C GLU A 832 34.06 -12.83 28.44
N ASP A 833 34.88 -13.07 27.40
CA ASP A 833 36.25 -12.54 27.28
C ASP A 833 36.27 -11.24 26.48
N LEU A 834 35.76 -10.16 27.08
CA LEU A 834 35.61 -8.85 26.45
C LEU A 834 36.92 -8.21 25.96
N ASN A 835 38.08 -8.60 26.52
CA ASN A 835 39.39 -8.11 26.08
C ASN A 835 40.12 -9.04 25.09
N GLY A 836 39.53 -10.19 24.75
CA GLY A 836 40.03 -11.12 23.75
C GLY A 836 41.36 -11.80 24.12
N ASN A 837 41.66 -11.97 25.41
CA ASN A 837 42.91 -12.62 25.87
C ASN A 837 42.81 -14.16 25.98
N GLY A 838 41.64 -14.71 25.66
CA GLY A 838 41.30 -16.13 25.63
C GLY A 838 40.84 -16.71 26.97
N ARG A 839 40.34 -15.88 27.89
CA ARG A 839 39.76 -16.30 29.19
C ARG A 839 38.90 -15.19 29.78
N LEU A 840 37.84 -15.59 30.49
CA LEU A 840 37.12 -14.73 31.40
C LEU A 840 37.97 -14.42 32.65
N ASP A 841 38.23 -13.14 32.91
CA ASP A 841 38.84 -12.65 34.13
C ASP A 841 38.24 -11.32 34.65
N TYR A 842 38.82 -10.78 35.72
CA TYR A 842 38.27 -9.59 36.38
C TYR A 842 38.34 -8.33 35.50
N GLU A 843 39.26 -8.30 34.53
CA GLU A 843 39.40 -7.19 33.59
C GLU A 843 38.19 -7.14 32.64
N ASP A 844 37.59 -8.28 32.29
CA ASP A 844 36.41 -8.35 31.41
C ASP A 844 35.16 -7.75 32.07
N ILE A 845 34.94 -8.05 33.35
CA ILE A 845 33.85 -7.45 34.15
C ILE A 845 34.02 -5.94 34.24
N GLU A 846 35.26 -5.46 34.44
CA GLU A 846 35.54 -4.01 34.46
C GLU A 846 35.27 -3.36 33.10
N ILE A 847 35.51 -4.08 31.99
CA ILE A 847 35.26 -3.61 30.63
C ILE A 847 33.78 -3.53 30.34
N LEU A 848 33.01 -4.59 30.63
CA LEU A 848 31.56 -4.60 30.41
C LEU A 848 30.90 -3.50 31.23
N PHE A 849 31.23 -3.41 32.52
CA PHE A 849 30.70 -2.37 33.41
C PHE A 849 31.06 -0.94 32.94
N SER A 850 32.27 -0.73 32.45
CA SER A 850 32.73 0.61 32.05
C SER A 850 32.23 1.05 30.69
N ASN A 851 31.80 0.11 29.84
CA ASN A 851 31.34 0.36 28.47
C ASN A 851 29.92 -0.16 28.25
N PHE A 852 29.14 -0.28 29.33
CA PHE A 852 27.80 -0.88 29.31
C PHE A 852 26.87 -0.16 28.32
N ASP A 853 26.99 1.17 28.25
CA ASP A 853 26.19 2.03 27.35
C ASP A 853 26.83 2.22 25.95
N ALA A 854 27.87 1.47 25.60
CA ALA A 854 28.52 1.61 24.30
C ALA A 854 27.80 0.78 23.22
N ASP A 855 27.72 1.29 21.99
CA ASP A 855 27.11 0.60 20.84
C ASP A 855 27.65 -0.82 20.61
N SER A 856 28.93 -1.04 20.92
CA SER A 856 29.58 -2.36 20.83
C SER A 856 29.03 -3.39 21.82
N VAL A 857 28.26 -2.95 22.81
CA VAL A 857 27.57 -3.76 23.82
C VAL A 857 26.06 -3.69 23.60
N THR A 858 25.47 -2.50 23.51
CA THR A 858 24.00 -2.32 23.39
C THR A 858 23.42 -2.78 22.07
N MET A 859 24.16 -2.77 20.96
CA MET A 859 23.68 -3.35 19.69
C MET A 859 23.89 -4.87 19.61
N ASN A 860 24.42 -5.49 20.66
CA ASN A 860 24.77 -6.91 20.71
C ASN A 860 24.27 -7.54 22.03
N GLU A 861 23.08 -7.16 22.48
CA GLU A 861 22.53 -7.52 23.79
C GLU A 861 22.56 -9.02 24.06
N SER A 862 22.18 -9.84 23.07
CA SER A 862 22.18 -11.30 23.19
C SER A 862 23.57 -11.91 23.45
N ALA A 863 24.65 -11.22 23.07
CA ALA A 863 26.02 -11.65 23.33
C ALA A 863 26.51 -11.30 24.75
N TYR A 864 25.80 -10.41 25.45
CA TYR A 864 26.21 -9.88 26.77
C TYR A 864 25.12 -9.96 27.86
N ASP A 865 23.90 -10.38 27.53
CA ASP A 865 22.95 -10.94 28.47
C ASP A 865 23.63 -12.21 29.01
N PHE A 866 24.04 -12.22 30.29
CA PHE A 866 24.67 -13.35 30.97
C PHE A 866 23.71 -14.06 31.93
N ASN A 867 22.53 -13.48 32.20
CA ASN A 867 21.52 -14.02 33.12
C ASN A 867 20.35 -14.76 32.43
N GLU A 868 20.31 -14.76 31.09
CA GLU A 868 19.28 -15.36 30.22
C GLU A 868 17.86 -14.78 30.42
N ASN A 869 17.76 -13.52 30.84
CA ASN A 869 16.46 -12.89 31.09
C ASN A 869 15.88 -12.17 29.86
N GLY A 870 16.63 -12.09 28.75
CA GLY A 870 16.24 -11.42 27.51
C GLY A 870 16.42 -9.90 27.55
N GLN A 871 17.15 -9.36 28.53
CA GLN A 871 17.44 -7.94 28.71
C GLN A 871 18.92 -7.78 29.07
N LEU A 872 19.59 -6.80 28.47
CA LEU A 872 20.92 -6.39 28.89
C LEU A 872 20.82 -5.40 30.06
N ASP A 873 21.11 -5.85 31.28
CA ASP A 873 21.04 -5.05 32.51
C ASP A 873 22.22 -5.28 33.47
N PHE A 874 22.23 -4.57 34.61
CA PHE A 874 23.32 -4.69 35.57
C PHE A 874 23.37 -6.06 36.26
N ASP A 875 22.32 -6.87 36.20
CA ASP A 875 22.33 -8.24 36.71
C ASP A 875 23.20 -9.14 35.82
N ASP A 876 23.41 -8.82 34.54
CA ASP A 876 24.38 -9.52 33.67
C ASP A 876 25.83 -9.32 34.12
N VAL A 877 26.18 -8.09 34.53
CA VAL A 877 27.49 -7.79 35.11
C VAL A 877 27.69 -8.55 36.41
N VAL A 878 26.61 -8.75 37.18
CA VAL A 878 26.62 -9.51 38.43
C VAL A 878 26.82 -11.00 38.16
N ASP A 879 26.12 -11.57 37.18
CA ASP A 879 26.26 -12.99 36.84
C ASP A 879 27.65 -13.30 36.26
N LEU A 880 28.16 -12.45 35.38
CA LEU A 880 29.53 -12.54 34.88
C LEU A 880 30.57 -12.46 36.03
N TYR A 881 30.28 -11.65 37.06
CA TYR A 881 31.11 -11.56 38.26
C TYR A 881 31.06 -12.81 39.14
N GLU A 882 29.89 -13.45 39.25
CA GLU A 882 29.72 -14.70 40.00
C GLU A 882 30.46 -15.86 39.32
N GLU A 883 30.53 -15.89 37.99
CA GLU A 883 31.20 -16.94 37.23
C GLU A 883 32.73 -16.93 37.35
N VAL A 884 33.34 -15.75 37.55
CA VAL A 884 34.78 -15.60 37.84
C VAL A 884 35.19 -16.15 39.22
N ASN A 885 34.24 -16.35 40.15
CA ASN A 885 34.49 -16.67 41.57
C ASN A 885 34.07 -18.09 42.00
#